data_AF-A0A2S2CLF0-F1
#
_entry.id   AF-A0A2S2CLF0-F1
#
_cell.length_a   1.000
_cell.length_b   1.000
_cell.length_c   1.000
_cell.angle_alpha   90.00
_cell.angle_beta   90.00
_cell.angle_gamma   90.00
#
_symmetry.space_group_name_H-M   'P 1'
#
loop_
_entity.id
_entity.type
_entity.pdbx_description
1 polymer ?
#
loop_
_entity_poly.entity_id
_entity_poly.type
_entity_poly.pdbx_seq_one_letter_code
_entity_poly.pdbx_strand_id
1 'polypeptide(L)'
;MVALPGPHPYLADDGPLPAQRAEEAARRYFEDAVDKVRNAASGSRNNTLSSCAYAVGRLVGGGYISESEARSALEAAAQFAAMPAREAHATITRALARGAAKPRDLEAERGERRGQRRATSAPRPAPAPFKQPAPTKPAGPPVTVPHLDDAPAMWAMSVAVDAAADRRDVRYLVRRALRPDTSAVRYQPYWKSLFYPYRLPGGAIQAGQRLPLTEDGGFADPRKRPFTRGELLNSLFVIEATVEDGPSVLCDGPEDALACYQATGWRCFGSGGKNRFRHVADHLQPGDVLIYVRDRDNTDNAEYEPIERACRAKQITAIALDPPDHLLLDGKPVKDVNDVLRAAGNEAVRTWLEGALAAAQPAGEALNDNGVRAPDPQPSPEPPDDADEPHHGPVPAYFPAPTEPREAALARLRRTVAEFFEATTGPAAARAEFERRRIAGIKDEMEPWEKGAATKRITAEVCAEFGVADLHQPGRRLFLTGGNACKAAAEEVAAIRLPLSVWWLAPSLRAAEARAASYRKIAGPDSLPAYIVRGRTAQDPRNRKVTMCRRPDVAYKAAESGLSVREKVCPDCQYRDSCGYLRQDREIAAMGGRGVFIANHNYGFLPGCPAPMPHLVVADESMIQVAYTRLIVDPAALETMTWLGGRLDEGFPFRRVLDGTRKALTGPNALERLRTMVKRGDIEIAASILERTATGEAGKAVDDGGGDPVIVERLDAVERRHALKIARLLRLVANEFDQPRATFNAVRFDSEYPVKVDGEVKRLPRILGFVGRELSLPQQVPILHLDSTGNPRIVRKIFGEDIEHVHVPVERLGAVVGTTGKNYARQSIIGTDAAGRELRPDEADRLCREIMAVREALPGETIVSGNKDVIEHLTDKYGLPMQSSDWFGAVRGMGADDAVSALVVGRDQPSTTDAEDMARPFLADDPMPLIHADAYMKEVRGRRMSDGSVVAVTVEVHPDYRVQDMLEQVREAEIVQAMDRVAPTNGARMVVLMNNLVLDVTYDKCVRHAELVAGGARWERALAMRGVLPLKPAEMHRIWPNLWESERSAKWEIAEKVGPVWERFTGQDSQIIEFHLENLSSEGVVGVSYRPVGQRGGPPTRALVDLRRHPDPAAALADLLEVAVTVVDMPTTAAPKAGVAPVVEPVADVAPVAQSVAAPLPAGPGLIGEPPIVTVAPPPELWGGWATEAEDPLAGVEAPEDVERAALQEFDVGFVDAVGDEEAWAFPDPVPII
;
A
#
# COMPACT_ATOMS: atom_id res chain seq x y z
N MET A 1 49.60 -18.73 -10.75
CA MET A 1 49.01 -20.10 -10.85
C MET A 1 48.20 -20.34 -9.60
N VAL A 2 47.00 -20.93 -9.71
CA VAL A 2 46.25 -21.61 -8.61
C VAL A 2 45.83 -20.72 -7.42
N ALA A 3 44.68 -20.90 -6.76
CA ALA A 3 43.34 -21.31 -7.20
C ALA A 3 42.34 -20.87 -6.11
N LEU A 4 41.06 -20.76 -6.45
CA LEU A 4 39.99 -20.69 -5.45
C LEU A 4 39.64 -22.11 -4.97
N PRO A 5 39.66 -22.42 -3.66
CA PRO A 5 38.73 -23.40 -3.11
C PRO A 5 37.32 -22.79 -3.11
N GLY A 6 36.24 -23.50 -3.41
CA GLY A 6 36.11 -24.94 -3.67
C GLY A 6 34.80 -25.44 -3.05
N PRO A 7 33.67 -25.45 -3.79
CA PRO A 7 32.36 -25.78 -3.21
C PRO A 7 32.24 -27.28 -2.88
N HIS A 8 31.59 -27.59 -1.76
CA HIS A 8 31.53 -28.92 -1.16
C HIS A 8 30.23 -29.07 -0.33
N PRO A 9 29.56 -30.24 -0.29
CA PRO A 9 29.41 -31.25 -1.34
C PRO A 9 27.95 -31.73 -1.50
N TYR A 10 27.33 -31.52 -2.67
CA TYR A 10 26.09 -32.26 -3.06
C TYR A 10 26.04 -32.49 -4.57
N LEU A 11 27.11 -33.08 -5.12
CA LEU A 11 27.16 -33.64 -6.47
C LEU A 11 27.80 -35.03 -6.42
N ALA A 12 26.96 -36.06 -6.32
CA ALA A 12 27.36 -37.46 -6.43
C ALA A 12 26.17 -38.33 -6.86
N ASP A 13 25.76 -38.23 -8.13
CA ASP A 13 25.04 -39.31 -8.85
C ASP A 13 25.03 -39.06 -10.38
N ASP A 14 26.19 -39.11 -11.03
CA ASP A 14 26.28 -39.10 -12.52
C ASP A 14 26.30 -40.54 -13.07
N GLY A 15 25.17 -41.23 -12.88
CA GLY A 15 24.83 -42.49 -13.55
C GLY A 15 23.48 -42.38 -14.27
N PRO A 16 23.17 -43.27 -15.24
CA PRO A 16 21.81 -43.39 -15.76
C PRO A 16 20.89 -43.82 -14.61
N LEU A 17 19.88 -43.00 -14.32
CA LEU A 17 18.93 -43.30 -13.24
C LEU A 17 18.03 -44.48 -13.63
N PRO A 18 17.65 -45.37 -12.70
CA PRO A 18 16.75 -46.48 -13.01
C PRO A 18 15.42 -45.99 -13.57
N ALA A 19 14.80 -46.78 -14.46
CA ALA A 19 13.52 -46.47 -15.11
C ALA A 19 12.42 -46.04 -14.11
N GLN A 20 12.48 -46.57 -12.88
CA GLN A 20 11.69 -46.18 -11.72
C GLN A 20 11.54 -44.65 -11.55
N ARG A 21 12.58 -43.84 -11.78
CA ARG A 21 12.48 -42.37 -11.65
C ARG A 21 11.76 -41.68 -12.82
N ALA A 22 11.69 -42.31 -14.00
CA ALA A 22 10.84 -41.86 -15.09
C ALA A 22 9.39 -42.29 -14.87
N GLU A 23 9.18 -43.49 -14.33
CA GLU A 23 7.87 -44.00 -13.88
C GLU A 23 7.29 -43.11 -12.76
N GLU A 24 8.05 -42.76 -11.72
CA GLU A 24 7.65 -41.80 -10.65
C GLU A 24 7.21 -40.44 -11.23
N ALA A 25 7.96 -39.91 -12.20
CA ALA A 25 7.63 -38.63 -12.84
C ALA A 25 6.36 -38.70 -13.70
N ALA A 26 6.16 -39.81 -14.43
CA ALA A 26 4.94 -40.08 -15.18
C ALA A 26 3.73 -40.29 -14.25
N ARG A 27 3.94 -41.01 -13.13
CA ARG A 27 2.94 -41.30 -12.10
C ARG A 27 2.36 -40.02 -11.51
N ARG A 28 3.26 -39.15 -11.03
CA ARG A 28 2.88 -37.83 -10.52
C ARG A 28 2.15 -36.98 -11.57
N TYR A 29 2.59 -36.99 -12.83
CA TYR A 29 1.92 -36.24 -13.91
C TYR A 29 0.50 -36.77 -14.21
N PHE A 30 0.26 -38.07 -14.00
CA PHE A 30 -1.04 -38.69 -14.14
C PHE A 30 -1.97 -38.39 -12.96
N GLU A 31 -1.47 -38.44 -11.73
CA GLU A 31 -2.18 -38.01 -10.52
C GLU A 31 -2.60 -36.54 -10.62
N ASP A 32 -1.65 -35.67 -10.99
CA ASP A 32 -1.85 -34.26 -11.34
C ASP A 32 -2.95 -34.03 -12.40
N ALA A 33 -3.15 -34.98 -13.32
CA ALA A 33 -4.13 -34.89 -14.40
C ALA A 33 -5.50 -35.45 -13.99
N VAL A 34 -5.53 -36.49 -13.16
CA VAL A 34 -6.73 -37.07 -12.56
C VAL A 34 -7.37 -36.08 -11.58
N ASP A 35 -6.58 -35.41 -10.75
CA ASP A 35 -7.10 -34.42 -9.80
C ASP A 35 -7.59 -33.13 -10.49
N LYS A 36 -6.96 -32.73 -11.60
CA LYS A 36 -7.46 -31.63 -12.45
C LYS A 36 -8.81 -31.96 -13.10
N VAL A 37 -9.10 -33.24 -13.38
CA VAL A 37 -10.44 -33.68 -13.79
C VAL A 37 -11.41 -33.66 -12.63
N ARG A 38 -11.03 -34.22 -11.47
CA ARG A 38 -11.85 -34.28 -10.25
C ARG A 38 -12.35 -32.89 -9.83
N ASN A 39 -11.46 -31.90 -9.87
CA ASN A 39 -11.69 -30.53 -9.40
C ASN A 39 -12.17 -29.57 -10.50
N ALA A 40 -12.62 -30.08 -11.65
CA ALA A 40 -13.01 -29.21 -12.77
C ALA A 40 -14.30 -28.42 -12.50
N ALA A 41 -14.22 -27.09 -12.64
CA ALA A 41 -15.35 -26.18 -12.46
C ALA A 41 -16.51 -26.50 -13.44
N SER A 42 -17.75 -26.27 -13.00
CA SER A 42 -18.94 -26.50 -13.86
C SER A 42 -18.84 -25.72 -15.18
N GLY A 43 -19.33 -26.30 -16.27
CA GLY A 43 -19.14 -25.77 -17.64
C GLY A 43 -17.77 -26.05 -18.29
N SER A 44 -16.70 -26.23 -17.51
CA SER A 44 -15.36 -26.58 -18.06
C SER A 44 -15.10 -28.08 -18.21
N ARG A 45 -15.82 -28.91 -17.41
CA ARG A 45 -15.50 -30.32 -17.12
C ARG A 45 -15.16 -31.19 -18.32
N ASN A 46 -15.94 -31.16 -19.40
CA ASN A 46 -15.68 -32.01 -20.57
C ASN A 46 -14.43 -31.57 -21.36
N ASN A 47 -14.09 -30.28 -21.38
CA ASN A 47 -12.84 -29.79 -21.97
C ASN A 47 -11.63 -30.19 -21.11
N THR A 48 -11.74 -30.06 -19.79
CA THR A 48 -10.70 -30.49 -18.85
C THR A 48 -10.47 -31.99 -18.93
N LEU A 49 -11.53 -32.80 -18.95
CA LEU A 49 -11.46 -34.25 -19.16
C LEU A 49 -10.80 -34.60 -20.49
N SER A 50 -11.23 -34.01 -21.60
CA SER A 50 -10.67 -34.27 -22.93
C SER A 50 -9.18 -33.89 -23.02
N SER A 51 -8.77 -32.78 -22.38
CA SER A 51 -7.38 -32.35 -22.33
C SER A 51 -6.51 -33.28 -21.47
N CYS A 52 -6.96 -33.59 -20.25
CA CYS A 52 -6.23 -34.45 -19.31
C CYS A 52 -6.15 -35.89 -19.83
N ALA A 53 -7.25 -36.46 -20.34
CA ALA A 53 -7.26 -37.79 -20.94
C ALA A 53 -6.38 -37.86 -22.20
N TYR A 54 -6.26 -36.78 -22.98
CA TYR A 54 -5.31 -36.73 -24.09
C TYR A 54 -3.86 -36.69 -23.58
N ALA A 55 -3.56 -35.90 -22.54
CA ALA A 55 -2.23 -35.81 -21.96
C ALA A 55 -1.77 -37.13 -21.32
N VAL A 56 -2.64 -37.78 -20.54
CA VAL A 56 -2.43 -39.12 -19.97
C VAL A 56 -2.31 -40.17 -21.08
N GLY A 57 -3.11 -40.07 -22.14
CA GLY A 57 -2.97 -40.91 -23.33
C GLY A 57 -1.56 -40.88 -23.93
N ARG A 58 -0.86 -39.74 -23.88
CA ARG A 58 0.54 -39.66 -24.34
C ARG A 58 1.52 -40.42 -23.44
N LEU A 59 1.22 -40.57 -22.14
CA LEU A 59 1.99 -41.43 -21.23
C LEU A 59 1.70 -42.91 -21.49
N VAL A 60 0.44 -43.26 -21.76
CA VAL A 60 0.04 -44.62 -22.18
C VAL A 60 0.76 -45.02 -23.48
N GLY A 61 0.77 -44.14 -24.49
CA GLY A 61 1.54 -44.36 -25.72
C GLY A 61 3.07 -44.35 -25.52
N GLY A 62 3.56 -43.77 -24.43
CA GLY A 62 4.96 -43.85 -24.01
C GLY A 62 5.31 -45.08 -23.18
N GLY A 63 4.33 -45.94 -22.84
CA GLY A 63 4.52 -47.16 -22.05
C GLY A 63 4.55 -46.98 -20.53
N TYR A 64 4.51 -45.75 -20.01
CA TYR A 64 4.69 -45.47 -18.58
C TYR A 64 3.48 -45.83 -17.70
N ILE A 65 2.28 -45.95 -18.29
CA ILE A 65 1.00 -46.19 -17.58
C ILE A 65 0.11 -47.08 -18.46
N SER A 66 -0.62 -48.02 -17.87
CA SER A 66 -1.54 -48.88 -18.65
C SER A 66 -2.81 -48.13 -19.06
N GLU A 67 -3.37 -48.43 -20.24
CA GLU A 67 -4.63 -47.78 -20.67
C GLU A 67 -5.78 -48.10 -19.71
N SER A 68 -5.81 -49.31 -19.13
CA SER A 68 -6.83 -49.73 -18.16
C SER A 68 -6.82 -48.86 -16.90
N GLU A 69 -5.63 -48.67 -16.31
CA GLU A 69 -5.45 -47.81 -15.12
C GLU A 69 -5.78 -46.35 -15.42
N ALA A 70 -5.26 -45.82 -16.55
CA ALA A 70 -5.56 -44.48 -17.00
C ALA A 70 -7.07 -44.24 -17.18
N ARG A 71 -7.76 -45.19 -17.81
CA ARG A 71 -9.20 -45.17 -18.07
C ARG A 71 -10.00 -45.20 -16.77
N SER A 72 -9.76 -46.16 -15.89
CA SER A 72 -10.51 -46.30 -14.63
C SER A 72 -10.35 -45.09 -13.72
N ALA A 73 -9.14 -44.52 -13.60
CA ALA A 73 -8.92 -43.32 -12.78
C ALA A 73 -9.61 -42.08 -13.36
N LEU A 74 -9.57 -41.88 -14.69
CA LEU A 74 -10.23 -40.76 -15.35
C LEU A 74 -11.77 -40.91 -15.35
N GLU A 75 -12.30 -42.12 -15.46
CA GLU A 75 -13.74 -42.39 -15.35
C GLU A 75 -14.24 -42.13 -13.92
N ALA A 76 -13.51 -42.56 -12.89
CA ALA A 76 -13.81 -42.25 -11.49
C ALA A 76 -13.73 -40.73 -11.19
N ALA A 77 -12.72 -40.04 -11.71
CA ALA A 77 -12.59 -38.59 -11.54
C ALA A 77 -13.70 -37.81 -12.26
N ALA A 78 -14.10 -38.23 -13.46
CA ALA A 78 -15.24 -37.65 -14.16
C ALA A 78 -16.56 -37.91 -13.43
N GLN A 79 -16.74 -39.08 -12.83
CA GLN A 79 -17.91 -39.39 -12.00
C GLN A 79 -17.95 -38.54 -10.73
N PHE A 80 -16.81 -38.32 -10.06
CA PHE A 80 -16.70 -37.41 -8.91
C PHE A 80 -17.02 -35.96 -9.32
N ALA A 81 -16.57 -35.53 -10.50
CA ALA A 81 -16.95 -34.26 -11.12
C ALA A 81 -18.41 -34.25 -11.66
N ALA A 82 -19.25 -35.20 -11.25
CA ALA A 82 -20.67 -35.33 -11.61
C ALA A 82 -20.95 -35.29 -13.13
N MET A 83 -20.04 -35.84 -13.95
CA MET A 83 -20.21 -35.90 -15.40
C MET A 83 -21.10 -37.08 -15.82
N PRO A 84 -21.92 -36.95 -16.88
CA PRO A 84 -22.71 -38.08 -17.40
C PRO A 84 -21.79 -39.22 -17.86
N ALA A 85 -21.87 -40.39 -17.21
CA ALA A 85 -20.92 -41.50 -17.40
C ALA A 85 -20.75 -41.92 -18.88
N ARG A 86 -21.84 -41.93 -19.67
CA ARG A 86 -21.82 -42.26 -21.10
C ARG A 86 -21.06 -41.24 -21.95
N GLU A 87 -21.09 -39.96 -21.58
CA GLU A 87 -20.33 -38.90 -22.25
C GLU A 87 -18.86 -38.91 -21.80
N ALA A 88 -18.61 -39.05 -20.49
CA ALA A 88 -17.26 -39.18 -19.93
C ALA A 88 -16.49 -40.35 -20.57
N HIS A 89 -17.07 -41.55 -20.58
CA HIS A 89 -16.48 -42.74 -21.21
C HIS A 89 -16.20 -42.54 -22.71
N ALA A 90 -17.10 -41.87 -23.44
CA ALA A 90 -16.90 -41.56 -24.86
C ALA A 90 -15.78 -40.53 -25.10
N THR A 91 -15.68 -39.49 -24.26
CA THR A 91 -14.59 -38.52 -24.29
C THR A 91 -13.25 -39.19 -23.96
N ILE A 92 -13.17 -39.94 -22.86
CA ILE A 92 -11.96 -40.62 -22.39
C ILE A 92 -11.45 -41.58 -23.45
N THR A 93 -12.32 -42.42 -24.03
CA THR A 93 -11.94 -43.37 -25.09
C THR A 93 -11.31 -42.67 -26.29
N ARG A 94 -11.90 -41.57 -26.77
CA ARG A 94 -11.37 -40.80 -27.92
C ARG A 94 -10.09 -40.06 -27.58
N ALA A 95 -10.00 -39.50 -26.37
CA ALA A 95 -8.87 -38.68 -25.93
C ALA A 95 -7.63 -39.53 -25.63
N LEU A 96 -7.78 -40.65 -24.89
CA LEU A 96 -6.69 -41.60 -24.63
C LEU A 96 -6.11 -42.13 -25.95
N ALA A 97 -6.94 -42.64 -26.86
CA ALA A 97 -6.49 -43.16 -28.15
C ALA A 97 -5.75 -42.11 -29.00
N ARG A 98 -6.25 -40.86 -29.04
CA ARG A 98 -5.58 -39.76 -29.74
C ARG A 98 -4.26 -39.35 -29.07
N GLY A 99 -4.16 -39.49 -27.75
CA GLY A 99 -2.93 -39.27 -26.98
C GLY A 99 -1.89 -40.37 -27.22
N ALA A 100 -2.31 -41.64 -27.20
CA ALA A 100 -1.45 -42.79 -27.42
C ALA A 100 -0.83 -42.79 -28.82
N ALA A 101 -1.57 -42.31 -29.83
CA ALA A 101 -1.06 -42.06 -31.18
C ALA A 101 0.01 -40.95 -31.28
N LYS A 102 0.32 -40.25 -30.18
CA LYS A 102 1.41 -39.26 -30.07
C LYS A 102 2.15 -39.41 -28.73
N PRO A 103 2.96 -40.47 -28.56
CA PRO A 103 3.70 -40.75 -27.32
C PRO A 103 4.46 -39.55 -26.75
N ARG A 104 4.73 -39.57 -25.44
CA ARG A 104 5.62 -38.60 -24.79
C ARG A 104 6.87 -39.31 -24.28
N ASP A 105 8.01 -38.88 -24.80
CA ASP A 105 9.33 -39.30 -24.31
C ASP A 105 9.77 -38.33 -23.20
N LEU A 106 9.87 -38.83 -21.96
CA LEU A 106 10.25 -38.04 -20.80
C LEU A 106 11.78 -37.97 -20.59
N GLU A 107 12.56 -38.82 -21.27
CA GLU A 107 14.02 -38.79 -21.21
C GLU A 107 14.57 -37.75 -22.21
N ALA A 108 14.04 -37.73 -23.44
CA ALA A 108 14.41 -36.74 -24.46
C ALA A 108 14.13 -35.29 -24.02
N GLU A 109 12.94 -35.01 -23.46
CA GLU A 109 12.58 -33.68 -22.94
C GLU A 109 13.50 -33.19 -21.80
N ARG A 110 14.25 -34.10 -21.14
CA ARG A 110 15.21 -33.76 -20.08
C ARG A 110 16.61 -33.43 -20.63
N GLY A 111 16.99 -34.04 -21.75
CA GLY A 111 18.26 -33.77 -22.44
C GLY A 111 18.37 -32.31 -22.91
N GLU A 112 17.33 -31.82 -23.59
CA GLU A 112 17.27 -30.44 -24.10
C GLU A 112 17.42 -29.39 -22.98
N ARG A 113 16.76 -29.62 -21.83
CA ARG A 113 16.85 -28.74 -20.66
C ARG A 113 18.25 -28.73 -20.01
N ARG A 114 18.98 -29.86 -20.03
CA ARG A 114 20.38 -29.93 -19.56
C ARG A 114 21.31 -29.17 -20.52
N GLY A 115 20.99 -29.14 -21.82
CA GLY A 115 21.67 -28.31 -22.83
C GLY A 115 21.47 -26.80 -22.60
N GLN A 116 20.21 -26.35 -22.48
CA GLN A 116 19.88 -24.92 -22.30
C GLN A 116 20.54 -24.31 -21.05
N ARG A 117 20.57 -25.02 -19.92
CA ARG A 117 21.24 -24.57 -18.69
C ARG A 117 22.77 -24.46 -18.79
N ARG A 118 23.41 -25.06 -19.80
CA ARG A 118 24.88 -25.01 -19.96
C ARG A 118 25.35 -23.81 -20.79
N ALA A 119 24.44 -23.09 -21.45
CA ALA A 119 24.77 -21.96 -22.32
C ALA A 119 24.91 -20.61 -21.58
N THR A 120 24.39 -20.49 -20.36
CA THR A 120 24.21 -19.20 -19.66
C THR A 120 25.33 -18.84 -18.66
N SER A 121 26.54 -19.40 -18.79
CA SER A 121 27.59 -19.29 -17.74
C SER A 121 29.04 -19.15 -18.24
N ALA A 122 29.26 -18.74 -19.50
CA ALA A 122 30.60 -18.48 -20.05
C ALA A 122 30.93 -16.97 -20.14
N PRO A 123 32.12 -16.51 -19.73
CA PRO A 123 32.52 -15.10 -19.80
C PRO A 123 32.91 -14.65 -21.23
N ARG A 124 32.93 -13.34 -21.46
CA ARG A 124 32.92 -12.70 -22.79
C ARG A 124 34.30 -12.13 -23.19
N PRO A 125 34.94 -12.57 -24.30
CA PRO A 125 36.11 -11.92 -24.87
C PRO A 125 35.78 -10.63 -25.66
N ALA A 126 36.79 -9.79 -25.89
CA ALA A 126 36.70 -8.58 -26.71
C ALA A 126 36.81 -8.86 -28.24
N PRO A 127 36.36 -7.94 -29.14
CA PRO A 127 36.10 -8.27 -30.54
C PRO A 127 37.26 -7.99 -31.51
N ALA A 128 37.35 -8.83 -32.56
CA ALA A 128 38.17 -8.64 -33.77
C ALA A 128 37.41 -9.33 -34.97
N PRO A 129 37.73 -9.06 -36.25
CA PRO A 129 36.75 -8.40 -37.11
C PRO A 129 35.96 -9.31 -38.06
N PHE A 130 34.85 -8.78 -38.58
CA PHE A 130 33.99 -9.42 -39.58
C PHE A 130 34.73 -9.77 -40.89
N LYS A 131 34.44 -10.97 -41.42
CA LYS A 131 34.40 -11.23 -42.86
C LYS A 131 32.99 -11.72 -43.23
N GLN A 132 32.37 -11.05 -44.20
CA GLN A 132 31.01 -11.35 -44.64
C GLN A 132 30.98 -12.60 -45.54
N PRO A 133 30.01 -13.51 -45.37
CA PRO A 133 29.59 -14.45 -46.41
C PRO A 133 28.80 -13.72 -47.51
N ALA A 134 28.92 -14.21 -48.76
CA ALA A 134 28.17 -13.68 -49.91
C ALA A 134 26.67 -14.10 -49.87
N PRO A 135 25.79 -13.47 -50.66
CA PRO A 135 24.37 -13.35 -50.29
C PRO A 135 23.46 -14.52 -50.68
N THR A 136 22.51 -14.83 -49.80
CA THR A 136 21.23 -15.47 -50.14
C THR A 136 20.12 -14.41 -50.21
N LYS A 137 19.12 -14.61 -51.08
CA LYS A 137 18.02 -13.65 -51.29
C LYS A 137 17.27 -13.30 -50.00
N PRO A 138 16.73 -12.07 -49.86
CA PRO A 138 16.12 -11.61 -48.62
C PRO A 138 14.81 -12.35 -48.32
N ALA A 139 14.77 -13.03 -47.19
CA ALA A 139 13.54 -13.18 -46.43
C ALA A 139 13.27 -11.87 -45.69
N GLY A 140 12.02 -11.38 -45.72
CA GLY A 140 11.63 -10.20 -44.94
C GLY A 140 11.76 -10.44 -43.43
N PRO A 141 11.82 -9.37 -42.60
CA PRO A 141 11.94 -9.51 -41.16
C PRO A 141 10.73 -10.28 -40.58
N PRO A 142 10.93 -11.12 -39.55
CA PRO A 142 9.86 -11.90 -38.95
C PRO A 142 8.85 -10.99 -38.25
N VAL A 143 7.59 -11.03 -38.68
CA VAL A 143 6.50 -10.25 -38.07
C VAL A 143 6.13 -10.88 -36.73
N THR A 144 6.45 -10.19 -35.64
CA THR A 144 5.92 -10.50 -34.30
C THR A 144 4.40 -10.25 -34.28
N VAL A 145 3.64 -11.26 -33.87
CA VAL A 145 2.18 -11.16 -33.75
C VAL A 145 1.83 -10.61 -32.35
N PRO A 146 1.12 -9.48 -32.22
CA PRO A 146 0.75 -8.93 -30.92
C PRO A 146 -0.16 -9.87 -30.11
N HIS A 147 -0.05 -9.78 -28.79
CA HIS A 147 -1.00 -10.43 -27.88
C HIS A 147 -2.33 -9.66 -27.86
N LEU A 148 -3.43 -10.32 -27.49
CA LEU A 148 -4.77 -9.72 -27.56
C LEU A 148 -5.03 -8.62 -26.52
N ASP A 149 -4.11 -8.47 -25.57
CA ASP A 149 -4.19 -7.46 -24.52
C ASP A 149 -3.53 -6.13 -24.99
N ASP A 150 -2.78 -6.14 -26.10
CA ASP A 150 -2.28 -4.96 -26.82
C ASP A 150 -3.29 -4.53 -27.91
N ALA A 151 -4.42 -4.00 -27.44
CA ALA A 151 -5.49 -3.49 -28.30
C ALA A 151 -5.03 -2.35 -29.25
N PRO A 152 -4.13 -1.42 -28.86
CA PRO A 152 -3.53 -0.44 -29.77
C PRO A 152 -2.79 -1.06 -30.95
N ALA A 153 -1.86 -2.01 -30.72
CA ALA A 153 -1.13 -2.65 -31.81
C ALA A 153 -2.05 -3.50 -32.68
N MET A 154 -3.06 -4.17 -32.09
CA MET A 154 -4.10 -4.87 -32.84
C MET A 154 -4.89 -3.93 -33.77
N TRP A 155 -5.27 -2.75 -33.31
CA TRP A 155 -5.98 -1.76 -34.14
C TRP A 155 -5.11 -1.21 -35.28
N ALA A 156 -3.82 -0.96 -34.99
CA ALA A 156 -2.83 -0.51 -35.97
C ALA A 156 -2.54 -1.58 -37.04
N MET A 157 -2.52 -2.87 -36.68
CA MET A 157 -2.33 -4.00 -37.61
C MET A 157 -3.63 -4.49 -38.28
N SER A 158 -4.79 -3.90 -37.96
CA SER A 158 -6.06 -4.22 -38.61
C SER A 158 -6.29 -3.31 -39.81
N VAL A 159 -6.74 -3.87 -40.93
CA VAL A 159 -7.03 -3.13 -42.17
C VAL A 159 -8.47 -2.65 -42.19
N ALA A 160 -8.75 -1.60 -42.96
CA ALA A 160 -10.13 -1.16 -43.20
C ALA A 160 -11.01 -2.30 -43.76
N VAL A 161 -12.28 -2.30 -43.37
CA VAL A 161 -13.30 -3.11 -44.04
C VAL A 161 -13.72 -2.37 -45.31
N ASP A 162 -13.19 -2.82 -46.44
CA ASP A 162 -13.55 -2.30 -47.76
C ASP A 162 -14.91 -2.88 -48.17
N ALA A 163 -15.95 -2.05 -48.16
CA ALA A 163 -17.32 -2.47 -48.48
C ALA A 163 -17.51 -2.97 -49.93
N ALA A 164 -16.55 -2.74 -50.84
CA ALA A 164 -16.57 -3.27 -52.20
C ALA A 164 -15.86 -4.63 -52.34
N ALA A 165 -15.14 -5.10 -51.32
CA ALA A 165 -14.39 -6.35 -51.37
C ALA A 165 -15.26 -7.57 -51.06
N ASP A 166 -15.18 -8.63 -51.87
CA ASP A 166 -15.82 -9.92 -51.58
C ASP A 166 -15.02 -10.72 -50.51
N ARG A 167 -14.99 -10.17 -49.29
CA ARG A 167 -14.19 -10.65 -48.15
C ARG A 167 -15.11 -11.07 -47.00
N ARG A 168 -14.66 -12.01 -46.16
CA ARG A 168 -15.51 -12.66 -45.11
C ARG A 168 -16.18 -11.68 -44.14
N ASP A 169 -15.50 -10.59 -43.81
CA ASP A 169 -15.95 -9.48 -42.99
C ASP A 169 -17.09 -8.69 -43.65
N VAL A 170 -16.99 -8.41 -44.94
CA VAL A 170 -18.05 -7.74 -45.72
C VAL A 170 -19.26 -8.67 -45.84
N ARG A 171 -19.03 -9.94 -46.18
CA ARG A 171 -20.09 -10.98 -46.22
C ARG A 171 -20.83 -11.09 -44.89
N TYR A 172 -20.13 -11.00 -43.76
CA TYR A 172 -20.73 -11.05 -42.43
C TYR A 172 -21.61 -9.83 -42.13
N LEU A 173 -21.10 -8.60 -42.37
CA LEU A 173 -21.85 -7.37 -42.12
C LEU A 173 -23.07 -7.26 -43.05
N VAL A 174 -22.93 -7.61 -44.34
CA VAL A 174 -24.03 -7.63 -45.31
C VAL A 174 -25.14 -8.62 -44.90
N ARG A 175 -24.80 -9.79 -44.37
CA ARG A 175 -25.78 -10.75 -43.80
C ARG A 175 -26.55 -10.20 -42.60
N ARG A 176 -26.05 -9.14 -41.95
CA ARG A 176 -26.71 -8.41 -40.85
C ARG A 176 -27.24 -7.03 -41.25
N ALA A 177 -27.30 -6.73 -42.56
CA ALA A 177 -27.68 -5.41 -43.11
C ALA A 177 -26.83 -4.22 -42.59
N LEU A 178 -25.64 -4.51 -42.03
CA LEU A 178 -24.69 -3.54 -41.51
C LEU A 178 -23.71 -3.08 -42.60
N ARG A 179 -23.38 -1.80 -42.57
CA ARG A 179 -22.29 -1.15 -43.33
C ARG A 179 -21.10 -0.94 -42.38
N PRO A 180 -19.87 -1.15 -42.85
CA PRO A 180 -18.69 -0.86 -42.04
C PRO A 180 -18.43 0.65 -41.95
N ASP A 181 -18.21 1.16 -40.73
CA ASP A 181 -17.47 2.40 -40.54
C ASP A 181 -16.00 2.08 -40.24
N THR A 182 -15.06 2.62 -41.02
CA THR A 182 -13.63 2.26 -40.93
C THR A 182 -12.88 2.92 -39.76
N SER A 183 -13.51 3.89 -39.09
CA SER A 183 -13.04 4.49 -37.83
C SER A 183 -13.47 3.68 -36.60
N ALA A 184 -14.59 2.96 -36.71
CA ALA A 184 -15.17 2.13 -35.67
C ALA A 184 -14.77 0.65 -35.78
N VAL A 185 -14.78 0.04 -36.97
CA VAL A 185 -14.53 -1.40 -37.15
C VAL A 185 -13.49 -1.68 -38.23
N ARG A 186 -12.60 -2.64 -37.94
CA ARG A 186 -11.55 -3.09 -38.87
C ARG A 186 -11.48 -4.60 -38.96
N TYR A 187 -10.88 -5.11 -40.03
CA TYR A 187 -10.60 -6.52 -40.24
C TYR A 187 -9.16 -6.85 -39.85
N GLN A 188 -8.98 -7.84 -38.98
CA GLN A 188 -7.67 -8.36 -38.59
C GLN A 188 -7.31 -9.55 -39.50
N PRO A 189 -6.33 -9.43 -40.43
CA PRO A 189 -6.13 -10.44 -41.47
C PRO A 189 -5.54 -11.77 -40.97
N TYR A 190 -4.69 -11.72 -39.95
CA TYR A 190 -4.01 -12.89 -39.37
C TYR A 190 -5.00 -13.79 -38.61
N TRP A 191 -5.86 -13.17 -37.78
CA TRP A 191 -6.88 -13.85 -36.98
C TRP A 191 -8.22 -14.08 -37.72
N LYS A 192 -8.33 -13.61 -38.97
CA LYS A 192 -9.49 -13.75 -39.87
C LYS A 192 -10.80 -13.33 -39.20
N SER A 193 -10.79 -12.13 -38.62
CA SER A 193 -11.82 -11.64 -37.69
C SER A 193 -12.08 -10.16 -37.84
N LEU A 194 -13.34 -9.73 -37.61
CA LEU A 194 -13.62 -8.33 -37.30
C LEU A 194 -13.06 -7.99 -35.90
N PHE A 195 -12.67 -6.73 -35.73
CA PHE A 195 -12.12 -6.19 -34.49
C PHE A 195 -12.72 -4.80 -34.21
N TYR A 196 -13.30 -4.67 -33.02
CA TYR A 196 -13.98 -3.47 -32.52
C TYR A 196 -13.17 -2.92 -31.34
N PRO A 197 -12.63 -1.69 -31.41
CA PRO A 197 -11.83 -1.10 -30.34
C PRO A 197 -12.73 -0.52 -29.25
N TYR A 198 -12.31 -0.66 -28.01
CA TYR A 198 -12.93 -0.04 -26.85
C TYR A 198 -12.02 1.11 -26.39
N ARG A 199 -12.59 2.31 -26.34
CA ARG A 199 -11.92 3.59 -26.13
C ARG A 199 -12.26 4.17 -24.78
N LEU A 200 -11.29 4.82 -24.14
CA LEU A 200 -11.52 5.75 -23.03
C LEU A 200 -12.27 7.01 -23.51
N PRO A 201 -12.83 7.82 -22.60
CA PRO A 201 -13.42 9.13 -22.95
C PRO A 201 -12.48 10.07 -23.72
N GLY A 202 -11.16 9.92 -23.57
CA GLY A 202 -10.14 10.60 -24.38
C GLY A 202 -9.82 9.94 -25.73
N GLY A 203 -10.68 9.06 -26.25
CA GLY A 203 -10.53 8.38 -27.55
C GLY A 203 -9.47 7.26 -27.64
N ALA A 204 -8.55 7.20 -26.66
CA ALA A 204 -7.47 6.22 -26.58
C ALA A 204 -7.99 4.78 -26.44
N ILE A 205 -7.45 3.85 -27.24
CA ILE A 205 -7.86 2.45 -27.25
C ILE A 205 -7.20 1.70 -26.09
N GLN A 206 -8.01 1.07 -25.24
CA GLN A 206 -7.55 0.35 -24.04
C GLN A 206 -7.95 -1.14 -24.07
N ALA A 207 -8.98 -1.48 -24.85
CA ALA A 207 -9.49 -2.83 -24.99
C ALA A 207 -10.02 -3.09 -26.42
N GLY A 208 -10.40 -4.33 -26.71
CA GLY A 208 -10.95 -4.69 -28.02
C GLY A 208 -11.75 -5.99 -28.00
N GLN A 209 -12.83 -6.03 -28.78
CA GLN A 209 -13.61 -7.23 -29.05
C GLN A 209 -13.24 -7.82 -30.42
N ARG A 210 -12.94 -9.11 -30.46
CA ARG A 210 -12.62 -9.85 -31.68
C ARG A 210 -13.70 -10.86 -32.03
N LEU A 211 -14.18 -10.80 -33.27
CA LEU A 211 -15.23 -11.65 -33.82
C LEU A 211 -14.68 -12.53 -34.96
N PRO A 212 -14.33 -13.81 -34.71
CA PRO A 212 -13.77 -14.71 -35.72
C PRO A 212 -14.79 -15.16 -36.77
N LEU A 213 -14.38 -15.17 -38.05
CA LEU A 213 -15.27 -15.41 -39.19
C LEU A 213 -14.85 -16.61 -40.07
N THR A 214 -15.83 -17.40 -40.51
CA THR A 214 -15.66 -18.44 -41.53
C THR A 214 -15.33 -17.84 -42.91
N GLU A 215 -15.09 -18.67 -43.92
CA GLU A 215 -14.80 -18.24 -45.29
C GLU A 215 -16.01 -17.55 -45.96
N ASP A 216 -17.22 -18.04 -45.68
CA ASP A 216 -18.48 -17.54 -46.25
C ASP A 216 -19.02 -16.28 -45.53
N GLY A 217 -18.33 -15.77 -44.50
CA GLY A 217 -18.85 -14.68 -43.65
C GLY A 217 -19.91 -15.14 -42.66
N GLY A 218 -19.80 -16.38 -42.17
CA GLY A 218 -20.48 -16.86 -40.97
C GLY A 218 -19.60 -16.67 -39.74
N PHE A 219 -20.17 -16.88 -38.56
CA PHE A 219 -19.42 -16.82 -37.31
C PHE A 219 -18.68 -18.14 -37.04
N ALA A 220 -17.39 -18.08 -36.71
CA ALA A 220 -16.48 -19.22 -36.82
C ALA A 220 -16.68 -20.36 -35.80
N ASP A 221 -17.33 -20.09 -34.66
CA ASP A 221 -17.70 -21.14 -33.69
C ASP A 221 -18.99 -20.74 -32.95
N PRO A 222 -20.17 -21.19 -33.40
CA PRO A 222 -21.46 -20.82 -32.80
C PRO A 222 -21.69 -21.33 -31.36
N ARG A 223 -20.68 -21.95 -30.72
CA ARG A 223 -20.69 -22.32 -29.30
C ARG A 223 -19.78 -21.44 -28.42
N LYS A 224 -19.19 -20.37 -28.96
CA LYS A 224 -18.37 -19.40 -28.20
C LYS A 224 -18.92 -17.98 -28.39
N ARG A 225 -18.94 -17.16 -27.34
CA ARG A 225 -19.28 -15.72 -27.47
C ARG A 225 -18.15 -14.96 -28.18
N PRO A 226 -18.43 -13.76 -28.76
CA PRO A 226 -17.38 -12.83 -29.21
C PRO A 226 -16.36 -12.57 -28.08
N PHE A 227 -15.09 -12.43 -28.42
CA PHE A 227 -14.00 -12.49 -27.44
C PHE A 227 -13.41 -11.11 -27.19
N THR A 228 -13.73 -10.51 -26.04
CA THR A 228 -13.23 -9.19 -25.61
C THR A 228 -12.07 -9.33 -24.63
N ARG A 229 -11.04 -8.48 -24.75
CA ARG A 229 -9.91 -8.34 -23.82
C ARG A 229 -9.35 -6.92 -23.78
N GLY A 230 -8.42 -6.69 -22.86
CA GLY A 230 -7.96 -5.37 -22.43
C GLY A 230 -8.73 -4.92 -21.18
N GLU A 231 -8.38 -3.75 -20.67
CA GLU A 231 -9.04 -3.18 -19.49
C GLU A 231 -10.34 -2.50 -19.91
N LEU A 232 -11.48 -3.06 -19.47
CA LEU A 232 -12.81 -2.77 -19.98
C LEU A 232 -13.65 -1.83 -19.08
N LEU A 233 -13.01 -1.18 -18.10
CA LEU A 233 -13.67 -0.54 -16.96
C LEU A 233 -14.62 0.59 -17.38
N ASN A 234 -14.06 1.71 -17.82
CA ASN A 234 -14.76 2.85 -18.41
C ASN A 234 -14.55 2.96 -19.93
N SER A 235 -13.82 2.02 -20.54
CA SER A 235 -13.66 1.97 -21.99
C SER A 235 -14.91 1.39 -22.67
N LEU A 236 -15.44 2.07 -23.68
CA LEU A 236 -16.62 1.65 -24.47
C LEU A 236 -16.26 1.55 -25.95
N PHE A 237 -17.00 0.75 -26.72
CA PHE A 237 -16.99 0.93 -28.17
C PHE A 237 -17.70 2.25 -28.48
N VAL A 238 -17.08 3.13 -29.28
CA VAL A 238 -17.61 4.46 -29.61
C VAL A 238 -17.55 4.67 -31.12
N ILE A 239 -18.65 5.16 -31.69
CA ILE A 239 -18.73 5.77 -33.01
C ILE A 239 -19.13 7.23 -32.81
N GLU A 240 -18.31 8.15 -33.32
CA GLU A 240 -18.62 9.59 -33.24
C GLU A 240 -19.76 9.98 -34.18
N ALA A 241 -20.48 11.05 -33.84
CA ALA A 241 -21.58 11.53 -34.66
C ALA A 241 -21.11 12.10 -36.00
N THR A 242 -21.92 11.90 -37.05
CA THR A 242 -21.84 12.61 -38.33
C THR A 242 -22.95 13.65 -38.50
N VAL A 243 -23.85 13.74 -37.52
CA VAL A 243 -24.92 14.75 -37.40
C VAL A 243 -24.71 15.51 -36.09
N GLU A 244 -24.53 16.83 -36.19
CA GLU A 244 -24.41 17.73 -35.03
C GLU A 244 -25.74 17.81 -34.26
N ASP A 245 -25.67 18.13 -32.96
CA ASP A 245 -26.81 18.25 -32.03
C ASP A 245 -27.73 17.02 -31.87
N GLY A 246 -27.32 15.83 -32.36
CA GLY A 246 -28.03 14.57 -32.14
C GLY A 246 -27.77 13.96 -30.74
N PRO A 247 -28.76 13.26 -30.14
CA PRO A 247 -28.56 12.57 -28.86
C PRO A 247 -27.57 11.41 -29.00
N SER A 248 -26.93 11.01 -27.90
CA SER A 248 -26.13 9.79 -27.87
C SER A 248 -27.02 8.54 -27.73
N VAL A 249 -26.60 7.41 -28.31
CA VAL A 249 -27.31 6.11 -28.18
C VAL A 249 -26.38 5.06 -27.57
N LEU A 250 -26.88 4.28 -26.60
CA LEU A 250 -26.16 3.16 -26.00
C LEU A 250 -26.86 1.81 -26.26
N CYS A 251 -26.07 0.81 -26.63
CA CYS A 251 -26.51 -0.57 -26.84
C CYS A 251 -25.61 -1.59 -26.10
N ASP A 252 -26.03 -2.86 -26.05
CA ASP A 252 -25.22 -3.95 -25.49
C ASP A 252 -24.04 -4.33 -26.42
N GLY A 253 -24.29 -4.52 -27.72
CA GLY A 253 -23.26 -4.86 -28.70
C GLY A 253 -22.69 -3.68 -29.49
N PRO A 254 -21.45 -3.79 -30.03
CA PRO A 254 -20.92 -2.82 -30.99
C PRO A 254 -21.62 -2.93 -32.37
N GLU A 255 -22.28 -4.06 -32.65
CA GLU A 255 -23.07 -4.27 -33.87
C GLU A 255 -24.40 -3.53 -33.84
N ASP A 256 -25.03 -3.43 -32.67
CA ASP A 256 -26.25 -2.64 -32.43
C ASP A 256 -25.95 -1.14 -32.49
N ALA A 257 -24.81 -0.72 -31.91
CA ALA A 257 -24.31 0.64 -32.04
C ALA A 257 -24.02 1.02 -33.51
N LEU A 258 -23.50 0.09 -34.33
CA LEU A 258 -23.40 0.27 -35.79
C LEU A 258 -24.77 0.38 -36.46
N ALA A 259 -25.78 -0.38 -36.02
CA ALA A 259 -27.14 -0.30 -36.56
C ALA A 259 -27.81 1.06 -36.26
N CYS A 260 -27.68 1.58 -35.04
CA CYS A 260 -28.14 2.92 -34.66
C CYS A 260 -27.44 4.01 -35.49
N TYR A 261 -26.10 3.98 -35.55
CA TYR A 261 -25.29 4.96 -36.28
C TYR A 261 -25.63 4.98 -37.77
N GLN A 262 -25.79 3.80 -38.40
CA GLN A 262 -26.16 3.68 -39.81
C GLN A 262 -27.52 4.32 -40.15
N ALA A 263 -28.48 4.28 -39.22
CA ALA A 263 -29.83 4.81 -39.42
C ALA A 263 -29.94 6.31 -39.12
N THR A 264 -29.21 6.80 -38.12
CA THR A 264 -29.37 8.16 -37.57
C THR A 264 -28.24 9.13 -37.91
N GLY A 265 -26.99 8.64 -37.94
CA GLY A 265 -25.77 9.46 -37.93
C GLY A 265 -25.35 9.97 -36.54
N TRP A 266 -26.02 9.55 -35.47
CA TRP A 266 -25.76 10.00 -34.09
C TRP A 266 -24.57 9.29 -33.42
N ARG A 267 -24.02 9.87 -32.35
CA ARG A 267 -22.95 9.22 -31.55
C ARG A 267 -23.49 7.94 -30.92
N CYS A 268 -22.84 6.81 -31.17
CA CYS A 268 -23.32 5.49 -30.75
C CYS A 268 -22.27 4.73 -29.93
N PHE A 269 -22.72 4.14 -28.83
CA PHE A 269 -21.92 3.42 -27.85
C PHE A 269 -22.31 1.94 -27.79
N GLY A 270 -21.31 1.05 -27.82
CA GLY A 270 -21.47 -0.37 -27.52
C GLY A 270 -20.82 -0.69 -26.17
N SER A 271 -21.62 -1.06 -25.17
CA SER A 271 -21.09 -1.36 -23.84
C SER A 271 -20.27 -2.64 -23.80
N GLY A 272 -20.64 -3.65 -24.58
CA GLY A 272 -20.12 -5.01 -24.48
C GLY A 272 -20.54 -5.72 -23.18
N GLY A 273 -21.76 -5.45 -22.69
CA GLY A 273 -22.38 -6.12 -21.55
C GLY A 273 -23.09 -5.17 -20.57
N LYS A 274 -24.41 -5.37 -20.39
CA LYS A 274 -25.36 -4.69 -19.49
C LYS A 274 -24.74 -4.04 -18.24
N ASN A 275 -23.99 -4.80 -17.42
CA ASN A 275 -23.34 -4.32 -16.19
C ASN A 275 -22.40 -3.10 -16.36
N ARG A 276 -21.99 -2.76 -17.59
CA ARG A 276 -21.13 -1.61 -17.90
C ARG A 276 -21.88 -0.40 -18.46
N PHE A 277 -23.20 -0.47 -18.65
CA PHE A 277 -24.00 0.63 -19.24
C PHE A 277 -23.76 1.98 -18.55
N ARG A 278 -23.68 1.99 -17.21
CA ARG A 278 -23.41 3.20 -16.40
C ARG A 278 -22.18 4.00 -16.82
N HIS A 279 -21.18 3.37 -17.44
CA HIS A 279 -19.94 4.04 -17.83
C HIS A 279 -20.08 4.92 -19.07
N VAL A 280 -21.22 4.91 -19.78
CA VAL A 280 -21.47 5.90 -20.85
C VAL A 280 -21.54 7.32 -20.30
N ALA A 281 -21.97 7.50 -19.04
CA ALA A 281 -21.91 8.79 -18.36
C ALA A 281 -20.47 9.30 -18.18
N ASP A 282 -19.43 8.48 -18.35
CA ASP A 282 -18.03 8.93 -18.36
C ASP A 282 -17.58 9.51 -19.72
N HIS A 283 -18.39 9.35 -20.78
CA HIS A 283 -18.17 9.85 -22.14
C HIS A 283 -19.10 11.03 -22.52
N LEU A 284 -19.93 11.49 -21.58
CA LEU A 284 -20.98 12.49 -21.78
C LEU A 284 -20.82 13.67 -20.82
N GLN A 285 -21.38 14.81 -21.19
CA GLN A 285 -21.36 16.07 -20.45
C GLN A 285 -22.72 16.39 -19.81
N PRO A 286 -22.77 17.24 -18.78
CA PRO A 286 -24.02 17.75 -18.23
C PRO A 286 -24.88 18.44 -19.30
N GLY A 287 -26.15 18.04 -19.40
CA GLY A 287 -27.07 18.50 -20.45
C GLY A 287 -27.21 17.56 -21.65
N ASP A 288 -26.30 16.60 -21.84
CA ASP A 288 -26.42 15.61 -22.94
C ASP A 288 -27.72 14.80 -22.83
N VAL A 289 -28.26 14.40 -23.99
CA VAL A 289 -29.37 13.44 -24.09
C VAL A 289 -28.82 12.08 -24.50
N LEU A 290 -29.27 11.04 -23.80
CA LEU A 290 -28.86 9.65 -24.00
C LEU A 290 -30.08 8.75 -24.14
N ILE A 291 -30.20 8.07 -25.27
CA ILE A 291 -31.13 6.95 -25.45
C ILE A 291 -30.37 5.66 -25.14
N TYR A 292 -30.85 4.82 -24.23
CA TYR A 292 -30.29 3.47 -24.04
C TYR A 292 -31.31 2.40 -24.43
N VAL A 293 -30.91 1.53 -25.35
CA VAL A 293 -31.76 0.46 -25.86
C VAL A 293 -31.69 -0.73 -24.90
N ARG A 294 -32.85 -1.18 -24.43
CA ARG A 294 -32.99 -2.39 -23.61
C ARG A 294 -33.07 -3.62 -24.51
N ASP A 295 -32.45 -4.71 -24.06
CA ASP A 295 -32.56 -6.03 -24.69
C ASP A 295 -33.77 -6.79 -24.10
N ARG A 296 -34.49 -7.49 -24.97
CA ARG A 296 -35.73 -8.23 -24.66
C ARG A 296 -35.49 -9.61 -24.02
N ASP A 297 -34.25 -10.12 -23.98
CA ASP A 297 -33.92 -11.36 -23.27
C ASP A 297 -33.69 -11.14 -21.76
N ASN A 298 -34.57 -11.75 -20.96
CA ASN A 298 -34.65 -11.69 -19.49
C ASN A 298 -34.83 -10.27 -18.90
N THR A 299 -36.08 -9.88 -18.66
CA THR A 299 -36.43 -8.66 -17.94
C THR A 299 -36.30 -8.81 -16.42
N ASP A 300 -35.16 -8.36 -15.88
CA ASP A 300 -35.16 -7.59 -14.62
C ASP A 300 -34.79 -6.14 -14.97
N ASN A 301 -35.50 -5.16 -14.39
CA ASN A 301 -35.20 -3.74 -14.60
C ASN A 301 -34.02 -3.28 -13.72
N ALA A 302 -33.67 -4.02 -12.67
CA ALA A 302 -32.56 -3.67 -11.76
C ALA A 302 -31.20 -3.56 -12.49
N GLU A 303 -30.98 -4.32 -13.57
CA GLU A 303 -29.74 -4.24 -14.38
C GLU A 303 -29.52 -2.85 -15.02
N TYR A 304 -30.58 -2.05 -15.20
CA TYR A 304 -30.51 -0.72 -15.81
C TYR A 304 -30.59 0.44 -14.80
N GLU A 305 -30.94 0.20 -13.54
CA GLU A 305 -30.95 1.26 -12.51
C GLU A 305 -29.58 1.96 -12.33
N PRO A 306 -28.41 1.27 -12.45
CA PRO A 306 -27.10 1.92 -12.37
C PRO A 306 -26.81 2.96 -13.47
N ILE A 307 -27.41 2.86 -14.67
CA ILE A 307 -27.23 3.88 -15.71
C ILE A 307 -28.11 5.10 -15.46
N GLU A 308 -29.38 4.92 -15.09
CA GLU A 308 -30.25 6.04 -14.70
C GLU A 308 -29.64 6.83 -13.53
N ARG A 309 -29.10 6.13 -12.53
CA ARG A 309 -28.43 6.71 -11.36
C ARG A 309 -27.18 7.50 -11.75
N ALA A 310 -26.36 6.99 -12.68
CA ALA A 310 -25.16 7.66 -13.18
C ALA A 310 -25.49 8.91 -14.03
N CYS A 311 -26.47 8.81 -14.92
CA CYS A 311 -26.92 9.94 -15.74
C CYS A 311 -27.52 11.05 -14.87
N ARG A 312 -28.38 10.71 -13.89
CA ARG A 312 -28.94 11.67 -12.93
C ARG A 312 -27.85 12.40 -12.15
N ALA A 313 -26.80 11.70 -11.71
CA ALA A 313 -25.69 12.28 -10.97
C ALA A 313 -24.85 13.28 -11.80
N LYS A 314 -24.83 13.16 -13.13
CA LYS A 314 -24.14 14.07 -14.06
C LYS A 314 -25.07 15.00 -14.85
N GLN A 315 -26.35 15.09 -14.49
CA GLN A 315 -27.36 15.92 -15.18
C GLN A 315 -27.52 15.57 -16.69
N ILE A 316 -27.39 14.29 -17.03
CA ILE A 316 -27.63 13.73 -18.37
C ILE A 316 -29.08 13.25 -18.46
N THR A 317 -29.77 13.56 -19.55
CA THR A 317 -31.15 13.14 -19.80
C THR A 317 -31.16 11.72 -20.35
N ALA A 318 -31.50 10.72 -19.53
CA ALA A 318 -31.57 9.32 -19.94
C ALA A 318 -33.00 8.92 -20.40
N ILE A 319 -33.10 8.27 -21.55
CA ILE A 319 -34.33 7.75 -22.16
C ILE A 319 -34.16 6.23 -22.34
N ALA A 320 -34.97 5.45 -21.63
CA ALA A 320 -35.04 4.00 -21.84
C ALA A 320 -35.87 3.69 -23.10
N LEU A 321 -35.36 2.82 -23.98
CA LEU A 321 -36.08 2.43 -25.20
C LEU A 321 -36.17 0.90 -25.35
N ASP A 322 -37.40 0.39 -25.46
CA ASP A 322 -37.67 -1.02 -25.72
C ASP A 322 -37.78 -1.31 -27.23
N PRO A 323 -37.38 -2.52 -27.69
CA PRO A 323 -37.64 -2.98 -29.04
C PRO A 323 -39.14 -2.96 -29.34
N PRO A 324 -39.56 -2.69 -30.59
CA PRO A 324 -40.97 -2.60 -30.93
C PRO A 324 -41.67 -3.98 -30.91
N ASP A 325 -42.82 -4.07 -30.24
CA ASP A 325 -43.62 -5.32 -30.14
C ASP A 325 -44.17 -5.82 -31.48
N HIS A 326 -44.41 -4.91 -32.42
CA HIS A 326 -45.12 -5.21 -33.66
C HIS A 326 -44.21 -5.71 -34.79
N LEU A 327 -42.88 -5.64 -34.64
CA LEU A 327 -41.93 -6.13 -35.64
C LEU A 327 -41.51 -7.57 -35.34
N LEU A 328 -41.54 -8.40 -36.39
CA LEU A 328 -41.11 -9.78 -36.34
C LEU A 328 -39.96 -10.02 -37.32
N LEU A 329 -38.93 -10.75 -36.90
CA LEU A 329 -37.90 -11.30 -37.76
C LEU A 329 -37.93 -12.82 -37.70
N ASP A 330 -37.92 -13.48 -38.88
CA ASP A 330 -38.06 -14.94 -39.01
C ASP A 330 -39.24 -15.53 -38.20
N GLY A 331 -40.33 -14.76 -38.07
CA GLY A 331 -41.54 -15.13 -37.31
C GLY A 331 -41.46 -14.97 -35.79
N LYS A 332 -40.44 -14.29 -35.25
CA LYS A 332 -40.25 -14.03 -33.81
C LYS A 332 -40.17 -12.53 -33.53
N PRO A 333 -40.60 -12.05 -32.34
CA PRO A 333 -40.41 -10.65 -31.96
C PRO A 333 -38.93 -10.24 -32.03
N VAL A 334 -38.68 -9.05 -32.58
CA VAL A 334 -37.33 -8.45 -32.59
C VAL A 334 -36.79 -8.28 -31.15
N LYS A 335 -35.49 -8.53 -30.97
CA LYS A 335 -34.80 -8.53 -29.67
C LYS A 335 -33.94 -7.30 -29.41
N ASP A 336 -33.26 -6.84 -30.46
CA ASP A 336 -32.22 -5.82 -30.44
C ASP A 336 -32.34 -4.90 -31.68
N VAL A 337 -31.45 -3.91 -31.80
CA VAL A 337 -31.46 -2.93 -32.90
C VAL A 337 -31.13 -3.62 -34.24
N ASN A 338 -30.27 -4.63 -34.21
CA ASN A 338 -29.85 -5.39 -35.39
C ASN A 338 -31.03 -6.18 -36.00
N ASP A 339 -31.87 -6.79 -35.15
CA ASP A 339 -33.10 -7.45 -35.56
C ASP A 339 -34.15 -6.46 -36.11
N VAL A 340 -34.28 -5.25 -35.54
CA VAL A 340 -35.13 -4.17 -36.12
C VAL A 340 -34.63 -3.77 -37.51
N LEU A 341 -33.32 -3.53 -37.64
CA LEU A 341 -32.66 -3.19 -38.91
C LEU A 341 -32.87 -4.28 -39.98
N ARG A 342 -32.77 -5.56 -39.58
CA ARG A 342 -32.95 -6.72 -40.47
C ARG A 342 -34.41 -6.99 -40.81
N ALA A 343 -35.36 -6.63 -39.95
CA ALA A 343 -36.80 -6.81 -40.18
C ALA A 343 -37.41 -5.70 -41.06
N ALA A 344 -37.04 -4.44 -40.82
CA ALA A 344 -37.73 -3.28 -41.39
C ALA A 344 -36.80 -2.17 -41.94
N GLY A 345 -35.48 -2.34 -41.88
CA GLY A 345 -34.52 -1.43 -42.50
C GLY A 345 -34.21 -0.16 -41.70
N ASN A 346 -33.34 0.69 -42.28
CA ASN A 346 -32.80 1.88 -41.61
C ASN A 346 -33.87 2.91 -41.23
N GLU A 347 -34.89 3.09 -42.07
CA GLU A 347 -35.97 4.05 -41.82
C GLU A 347 -36.78 3.66 -40.57
N ALA A 348 -37.07 2.37 -40.37
CA ALA A 348 -37.74 1.89 -39.18
C ALA A 348 -36.90 2.08 -37.90
N VAL A 349 -35.60 1.77 -37.95
CA VAL A 349 -34.67 2.05 -36.82
C VAL A 349 -34.64 3.54 -36.50
N ARG A 350 -34.57 4.39 -37.53
CA ARG A 350 -34.53 5.85 -37.39
C ARG A 350 -35.82 6.39 -36.77
N THR A 351 -36.98 6.05 -37.32
CA THR A 351 -38.28 6.53 -36.82
C THR A 351 -38.57 6.04 -35.39
N TRP A 352 -38.12 4.85 -35.02
CA TRP A 352 -38.21 4.33 -33.65
C TRP A 352 -37.37 5.14 -32.65
N LEU A 353 -36.11 5.46 -33.01
CA LEU A 353 -35.21 6.29 -32.19
C LEU A 353 -35.65 7.77 -32.12
N GLU A 354 -36.04 8.37 -33.24
CA GLU A 354 -36.56 9.75 -33.30
C GLU A 354 -37.91 9.87 -32.58
N GLY A 355 -38.77 8.85 -32.66
CA GLY A 355 -40.03 8.79 -31.92
C GLY A 355 -39.85 8.72 -30.41
N ALA A 356 -38.83 8.00 -29.92
CA ALA A 356 -38.48 7.96 -28.51
C ALA A 356 -38.02 9.33 -27.98
N LEU A 357 -37.21 10.04 -28.77
CA LEU A 357 -36.76 11.40 -28.45
C LEU A 357 -37.95 12.39 -28.41
N ALA A 358 -38.86 12.30 -29.38
CA ALA A 358 -40.05 13.16 -29.44
C ALA A 358 -41.03 12.91 -28.28
N ALA A 359 -41.18 11.65 -27.84
CA ALA A 359 -42.01 11.28 -26.70
C ALA A 359 -41.44 11.72 -25.33
N ALA A 360 -40.14 12.04 -25.27
CA ALA A 360 -39.46 12.47 -24.04
C ALA A 360 -39.51 14.00 -23.80
N GLN A 361 -39.96 14.80 -24.76
CA GLN A 361 -40.11 16.25 -24.58
C GLN A 361 -41.44 16.58 -23.88
N PRO A 362 -41.44 17.31 -22.74
CA PRO A 362 -42.67 17.61 -22.00
C PRO A 362 -43.54 18.64 -22.74
N ALA A 363 -44.84 18.37 -22.82
CA ALA A 363 -45.81 19.29 -23.39
C ALA A 363 -46.15 20.43 -22.40
N GLY A 364 -45.68 21.64 -22.69
CA GLY A 364 -46.20 22.91 -22.15
C GLY A 364 -46.11 23.08 -20.63
N GLU A 365 -45.02 23.68 -20.15
CA GLU A 365 -44.80 23.96 -18.73
C GLU A 365 -45.87 24.89 -18.12
N ALA A 366 -46.55 24.43 -17.07
CA ALA A 366 -47.45 25.25 -16.26
C ALA A 366 -46.67 25.89 -15.09
N LEU A 367 -46.20 27.13 -15.30
CA LEU A 367 -45.64 27.96 -14.22
C LEU A 367 -46.73 28.33 -13.20
N ASN A 368 -46.36 28.46 -11.93
CA ASN A 368 -47.20 29.10 -10.92
C ASN A 368 -47.10 30.64 -11.00
N ASP A 369 -48.04 31.35 -10.37
CA ASP A 369 -48.22 32.81 -10.48
C ASP A 369 -47.00 33.67 -10.09
N ASN A 370 -45.98 33.08 -9.43
CA ASN A 370 -44.74 33.77 -9.04
C ASN A 370 -43.52 33.39 -9.91
N GLY A 371 -43.67 32.52 -10.90
CA GLY A 371 -42.60 32.19 -11.87
C GLY A 371 -41.40 31.42 -11.31
N VAL A 372 -41.51 30.81 -10.12
CA VAL A 372 -40.42 30.07 -9.48
C VAL A 372 -40.76 28.57 -9.41
N ARG A 373 -39.87 27.74 -9.97
CA ARG A 373 -39.92 26.28 -9.86
C ARG A 373 -39.88 25.86 -8.38
N ALA A 374 -40.89 25.12 -7.94
CA ALA A 374 -40.84 24.46 -6.63
C ALA A 374 -39.72 23.39 -6.65
N PRO A 375 -38.84 23.33 -5.64
CA PRO A 375 -37.86 22.26 -5.54
C PRO A 375 -38.55 20.94 -5.22
N ASP A 376 -38.24 19.89 -5.99
CA ASP A 376 -38.76 18.55 -5.75
C ASP A 376 -38.30 18.03 -4.37
N PRO A 377 -39.17 17.30 -3.63
CA PRO A 377 -38.79 16.73 -2.33
C PRO A 377 -37.68 15.69 -2.52
N GLN A 378 -36.54 15.93 -1.89
CA GLN A 378 -35.43 14.96 -1.81
C GLN A 378 -35.94 13.66 -1.16
N PRO A 379 -35.85 12.49 -1.83
CA PRO A 379 -36.12 11.22 -1.17
C PRO A 379 -35.02 10.97 -0.11
N SER A 380 -35.45 10.62 1.10
CA SER A 380 -34.55 10.24 2.19
C SER A 380 -33.67 9.06 1.78
N PRO A 381 -32.39 9.00 2.21
CA PRO A 381 -31.56 7.83 1.99
C PRO A 381 -32.03 6.68 2.88
N GLU A 382 -32.79 5.74 2.31
CA GLU A 382 -33.04 4.44 2.93
C GLU A 382 -31.72 3.66 3.10
N PRO A 383 -31.60 2.82 4.15
CA PRO A 383 -30.39 2.02 4.35
C PRO A 383 -30.22 1.00 3.20
N PRO A 384 -28.98 0.70 2.77
CA PRO A 384 -28.74 -0.26 1.71
C PRO A 384 -29.16 -1.67 2.15
N ASP A 385 -29.96 -2.33 1.32
CA ASP A 385 -30.44 -3.69 1.56
C ASP A 385 -29.31 -4.73 1.44
N ASP A 386 -29.42 -5.80 2.21
CA ASP A 386 -28.31 -6.72 2.52
C ASP A 386 -28.21 -7.87 1.48
N ALA A 387 -28.07 -7.54 0.18
CA ALA A 387 -28.00 -8.53 -0.91
C ALA A 387 -27.21 -8.09 -2.16
N ASP A 388 -25.90 -8.38 -2.19
CA ASP A 388 -25.18 -8.95 -3.36
C ASP A 388 -23.70 -9.16 -3.01
N GLU A 389 -23.34 -10.37 -2.56
CA GLU A 389 -21.93 -10.76 -2.39
C GLU A 389 -21.42 -11.39 -3.70
N PRO A 390 -20.56 -10.72 -4.49
CA PRO A 390 -20.07 -11.27 -5.75
C PRO A 390 -19.23 -12.53 -5.52
N HIS A 391 -19.62 -13.64 -6.15
CA HIS A 391 -18.86 -14.89 -6.14
C HIS A 391 -17.49 -14.76 -6.86
N HIS A 392 -16.50 -14.25 -6.13
CA HIS A 392 -15.10 -14.27 -6.55
C HIS A 392 -14.49 -15.67 -6.42
N GLY A 393 -13.48 -15.96 -7.24
CA GLY A 393 -12.55 -17.06 -6.96
C GLY A 393 -11.78 -16.80 -5.67
N PRO A 394 -11.08 -17.82 -5.10
CA PRO A 394 -10.42 -17.70 -3.81
C PRO A 394 -9.40 -16.55 -3.80
N VAL A 395 -9.77 -15.47 -3.11
CA VAL A 395 -8.90 -14.31 -2.86
C VAL A 395 -7.82 -14.75 -1.86
N PRO A 396 -6.52 -14.55 -2.13
CA PRO A 396 -5.48 -14.89 -1.17
C PRO A 396 -5.47 -13.91 0.02
N ALA A 397 -4.92 -14.34 1.15
CA ALA A 397 -4.64 -13.44 2.26
C ALA A 397 -3.66 -12.34 1.80
N TYR A 398 -3.99 -11.07 2.08
CA TYR A 398 -3.17 -9.93 1.65
C TYR A 398 -1.85 -9.86 2.42
N PHE A 399 -1.91 -10.05 3.74
CA PHE A 399 -0.73 -10.22 4.59
C PHE A 399 -0.43 -11.71 4.78
N PRO A 400 0.79 -12.19 4.44
CA PRO A 400 1.15 -13.60 4.50
C PRO A 400 1.15 -14.12 5.95
N ALA A 401 0.83 -15.40 6.15
CA ALA A 401 0.90 -16.02 7.47
C ALA A 401 2.36 -16.13 7.96
N PRO A 402 2.63 -15.94 9.26
CA PRO A 402 3.94 -16.26 9.84
C PRO A 402 4.30 -17.73 9.61
N THR A 403 5.48 -17.98 9.03
CA THR A 403 5.92 -19.32 8.62
C THR A 403 6.78 -20.06 9.66
N GLU A 404 7.09 -19.40 10.78
CA GLU A 404 7.92 -19.93 11.85
C GLU A 404 7.17 -19.90 13.20
N PRO A 405 7.42 -20.87 14.11
CA PRO A 405 6.79 -20.86 15.43
C PRO A 405 7.13 -19.61 16.23
N ARG A 406 6.16 -19.06 16.97
CA ARG A 406 6.28 -17.80 17.73
C ARG A 406 7.53 -17.71 18.62
N GLU A 407 7.91 -18.78 19.32
CA GLU A 407 9.13 -18.80 20.15
C GLU A 407 10.43 -18.77 19.32
N ALA A 408 10.43 -19.37 18.12
CA ALA A 408 11.56 -19.25 17.19
C ALA A 408 11.65 -17.82 16.62
N ALA A 409 10.52 -17.19 16.31
CA ALA A 409 10.47 -15.77 15.91
C ALA A 409 11.04 -14.85 17.01
N LEU A 410 10.60 -15.03 18.27
CA LEU A 410 11.11 -14.27 19.41
C LEU A 410 12.60 -14.52 19.69
N ALA A 411 13.08 -15.76 19.51
CA ALA A 411 14.50 -16.07 19.62
C ALA A 411 15.33 -15.45 18.49
N ARG A 412 14.81 -15.40 17.25
CA ARG A 412 15.45 -14.71 16.12
C ARG A 412 15.48 -13.19 16.34
N LEU A 413 14.35 -12.61 16.74
CA LEU A 413 14.22 -11.17 17.03
C LEU A 413 15.26 -10.70 18.06
N ARG A 414 15.41 -11.42 19.17
CA ARG A 414 16.44 -11.15 20.18
C ARG A 414 17.85 -11.27 19.60
N ARG A 415 18.12 -12.33 18.83
CA ARG A 415 19.44 -12.58 18.23
C ARG A 415 19.85 -11.47 17.26
N THR A 416 18.96 -11.05 16.35
CA THR A 416 19.26 -10.00 15.37
C THR A 416 19.52 -8.64 16.05
N VAL A 417 18.91 -8.37 17.20
CA VAL A 417 19.25 -7.20 18.04
C VAL A 417 20.64 -7.37 18.66
N ALA A 418 20.96 -8.52 19.26
CA ALA A 418 22.30 -8.77 19.82
C ALA A 418 23.41 -8.70 18.76
N GLU A 419 23.22 -9.32 17.59
CA GLU A 419 24.12 -9.26 16.42
C GLU A 419 24.34 -7.82 15.93
N PHE A 420 23.37 -6.91 16.10
CA PHE A 420 23.56 -5.49 15.84
C PHE A 420 24.47 -4.83 16.87
N PHE A 421 24.26 -5.05 18.17
CA PHE A 421 25.08 -4.45 19.22
C PHE A 421 26.52 -5.01 19.24
N GLU A 422 26.69 -6.31 18.99
CA GLU A 422 28.00 -6.94 18.81
C GLU A 422 28.79 -6.29 17.67
N ALA A 423 28.18 -6.17 16.48
CA ALA A 423 28.82 -5.59 15.31
C ALA A 423 29.10 -4.07 15.41
N THR A 424 28.42 -3.33 16.29
CA THR A 424 28.46 -1.86 16.31
C THR A 424 29.13 -1.24 17.53
N THR A 425 29.12 -1.88 18.70
CA THR A 425 29.65 -1.31 19.95
C THR A 425 31.17 -1.14 19.95
N GLY A 426 31.91 -2.07 19.33
CA GLY A 426 33.37 -1.96 19.14
C GLY A 426 33.76 -0.73 18.29
N PRO A 427 33.28 -0.61 17.04
CA PRO A 427 33.50 0.57 16.20
C PRO A 427 32.98 1.88 16.81
N ALA A 428 31.88 1.84 17.58
CA ALA A 428 31.36 2.99 18.31
C ALA A 428 32.34 3.47 19.41
N ALA A 429 32.96 2.54 20.14
CA ALA A 429 33.98 2.87 21.16
C ALA A 429 35.30 3.32 20.55
N ALA A 430 35.71 2.74 19.41
CA ALA A 430 36.86 3.23 18.67
C ALA A 430 36.67 4.69 18.23
N ARG A 431 35.49 5.06 17.71
CA ARG A 431 35.18 6.47 17.40
C ARG A 431 35.12 7.37 18.64
N ALA A 432 34.61 6.89 19.76
CA ALA A 432 34.61 7.63 21.03
C ALA A 432 36.04 7.96 21.50
N GLU A 433 36.94 6.98 21.41
CA GLU A 433 38.35 7.12 21.79
C GLU A 433 39.14 7.99 20.80
N PHE A 434 38.85 7.87 19.50
CA PHE A 434 39.37 8.78 18.48
C PHE A 434 39.01 10.23 18.79
N GLU A 435 37.73 10.54 19.04
CA GLU A 435 37.31 11.90 19.38
C GLU A 435 37.95 12.39 20.69
N ARG A 436 38.06 11.53 21.71
CA ARG A 436 38.75 11.85 22.97
C ARG A 436 40.23 12.20 22.73
N ARG A 437 40.95 11.41 21.92
CA ARG A 437 42.36 11.68 21.55
C ARG A 437 42.48 12.90 20.63
N ARG A 438 41.53 13.12 19.72
CA ARG A 438 41.49 14.27 18.80
C ARG A 438 41.35 15.58 19.59
N ILE A 439 40.40 15.64 20.53
CA ILE A 439 40.15 16.81 21.39
C ILE A 439 41.32 17.08 22.35
N ALA A 440 41.98 16.03 22.86
CA ALA A 440 43.13 16.19 23.75
C ALA A 440 44.46 16.50 23.03
N GLY A 441 44.62 16.00 21.80
CA GLY A 441 45.89 15.99 21.05
C GLY A 441 45.99 17.00 19.90
N ILE A 442 44.88 17.59 19.45
CA ILE A 442 44.85 18.61 18.39
C ILE A 442 44.40 19.94 18.98
N LYS A 443 45.26 20.96 18.88
CA LYS A 443 45.01 22.31 19.36
C LYS A 443 44.72 23.28 18.22
N ASP A 444 43.98 24.34 18.50
CA ASP A 444 43.68 25.40 17.53
C ASP A 444 44.93 26.12 17.03
N GLU A 445 45.98 26.21 17.85
CA GLU A 445 47.29 26.79 17.54
C GLU A 445 48.11 26.03 16.47
N MET A 446 47.77 24.77 16.17
CA MET A 446 48.53 23.94 15.22
C MET A 446 48.26 24.32 13.75
N GLU A 447 49.25 24.17 12.88
CA GLU A 447 49.09 24.40 11.45
C GLU A 447 48.16 23.34 10.80
N PRO A 448 47.45 23.65 9.70
CA PRO A 448 46.51 22.71 9.06
C PRO A 448 47.14 21.37 8.66
N TRP A 449 48.41 21.36 8.27
CA TRP A 449 49.14 20.15 7.93
C TRP A 449 49.53 19.33 9.17
N GLU A 450 49.85 19.98 10.30
CA GLU A 450 50.09 19.31 11.59
C GLU A 450 48.80 18.69 12.12
N LYS A 451 47.69 19.43 12.05
CA LYS A 451 46.34 18.94 12.38
C LYS A 451 46.00 17.70 11.55
N GLY A 452 46.31 17.72 10.25
CA GLY A 452 46.12 16.57 9.35
C GLY A 452 47.02 15.38 9.70
N ALA A 453 48.30 15.61 10.02
CA ALA A 453 49.24 14.56 10.41
C ALA A 453 48.88 13.92 11.75
N ALA A 454 48.54 14.74 12.76
CA ALA A 454 48.07 14.29 14.06
C ALA A 454 46.77 13.49 13.97
N THR A 455 45.79 13.96 13.16
CA THR A 455 44.55 13.22 12.89
C THR A 455 44.87 11.83 12.32
N LYS A 456 45.67 11.74 11.24
CA LYS A 456 46.04 10.46 10.63
C LYS A 456 46.73 9.50 11.60
N ARG A 457 47.62 10.02 12.45
CA ARG A 457 48.29 9.21 13.49
C ARG A 457 47.29 8.67 14.51
N ILE A 458 46.40 9.52 15.05
CA ILE A 458 45.39 9.12 16.03
C ILE A 458 44.40 8.12 15.41
N THR A 459 43.98 8.30 14.15
CA THR A 459 43.18 7.30 13.42
C THR A 459 43.89 5.95 13.36
N ALA A 460 45.17 5.92 12.95
CA ALA A 460 45.92 4.67 12.82
C ALA A 460 46.17 3.96 14.17
N GLU A 461 46.50 4.72 15.21
CA GLU A 461 46.65 4.22 16.59
C GLU A 461 45.35 3.57 17.09
N VAL A 462 44.21 4.25 16.92
CA VAL A 462 42.90 3.78 17.41
C VAL A 462 42.35 2.62 16.56
N CYS A 463 42.54 2.64 15.23
CA CYS A 463 42.22 1.51 14.37
C CYS A 463 42.97 0.23 14.80
N ALA A 464 44.27 0.34 15.06
CA ALA A 464 45.09 -0.78 15.52
C ALA A 464 44.70 -1.29 16.91
N GLU A 465 44.40 -0.38 17.84
CA GLU A 465 44.03 -0.70 19.23
C GLU A 465 42.65 -1.38 19.35
N PHE A 466 41.68 -0.99 18.53
CA PHE A 466 40.31 -1.52 18.55
C PHE A 466 40.06 -2.61 17.47
N GLY A 467 41.06 -2.94 16.64
CA GLY A 467 40.91 -3.90 15.54
C GLY A 467 39.98 -3.44 14.42
N VAL A 468 39.78 -2.12 14.26
CA VAL A 468 38.86 -1.53 13.29
C VAL A 468 39.63 -1.15 12.01
N ALA A 469 39.15 -1.60 10.85
CA ALA A 469 39.81 -1.32 9.57
C ALA A 469 39.75 0.17 9.18
N ASP A 470 38.59 0.81 9.35
CA ASP A 470 38.36 2.23 9.09
C ASP A 470 37.33 2.81 10.08
N LEU A 471 37.60 4.00 10.62
CA LEU A 471 36.67 4.76 11.47
C LEU A 471 35.66 5.59 10.65
N HIS A 472 35.98 5.88 9.39
CA HIS A 472 35.19 6.73 8.50
C HIS A 472 34.08 5.97 7.74
N GLN A 473 34.13 4.63 7.72
CA GLN A 473 33.10 3.78 7.13
C GLN A 473 31.70 4.05 7.71
N PRO A 474 30.61 3.96 6.91
CA PRO A 474 29.24 4.09 7.40
C PRO A 474 28.92 3.14 8.56
N GLY A 475 28.08 3.58 9.49
CA GLY A 475 27.58 2.73 10.57
C GLY A 475 26.48 1.81 10.07
N ARG A 476 26.42 0.56 10.56
CA ARG A 476 25.33 -0.38 10.23
C ARG A 476 23.97 0.28 10.55
N ARG A 477 23.07 0.29 9.58
CA ARG A 477 21.69 0.73 9.71
C ARG A 477 20.80 -0.50 9.61
N LEU A 478 20.04 -0.80 10.66
CA LEU A 478 19.16 -1.95 10.75
C LEU A 478 17.74 -1.49 11.11
N PHE A 479 16.76 -1.98 10.36
CA PHE A 479 15.34 -1.74 10.53
C PHE A 479 14.62 -3.07 10.82
N LEU A 480 13.89 -3.13 11.94
CA LEU A 480 13.17 -4.32 12.39
C LEU A 480 11.65 -4.11 12.37
N THR A 481 10.92 -5.02 11.72
CA THR A 481 9.45 -5.05 11.69
C THR A 481 8.87 -6.42 12.07
N GLY A 482 7.56 -6.48 12.35
CA GLY A 482 6.82 -7.73 12.64
C GLY A 482 6.82 -8.16 14.11
N GLY A 483 7.71 -7.63 14.96
CA GLY A 483 7.81 -7.98 16.37
C GLY A 483 8.39 -6.87 17.24
N ASN A 484 7.97 -6.79 18.50
CA ASN A 484 8.42 -5.75 19.44
C ASN A 484 9.81 -6.10 20.02
N ALA A 485 10.86 -5.69 19.32
CA ALA A 485 12.26 -5.84 19.73
C ALA A 485 12.67 -4.96 20.93
N CYS A 486 11.80 -4.08 21.41
CA CYS A 486 12.19 -2.90 22.17
C CYS A 486 12.64 -3.20 23.61
N LYS A 487 12.20 -4.33 24.18
CA LYS A 487 12.77 -4.86 25.44
C LYS A 487 14.20 -5.39 25.24
N ALA A 488 14.45 -6.16 24.18
CA ALA A 488 15.76 -6.71 23.89
C ALA A 488 16.81 -5.61 23.66
N ALA A 489 16.45 -4.56 22.91
CA ALA A 489 17.33 -3.41 22.71
C ALA A 489 17.65 -2.67 24.03
N ALA A 490 16.72 -2.65 25.01
CA ALA A 490 16.97 -2.06 26.33
C ALA A 490 17.88 -2.95 27.19
N GLU A 491 17.78 -4.28 27.05
CA GLU A 491 18.65 -5.26 27.69
C GLU A 491 20.09 -5.15 27.16
N GLU A 492 20.28 -5.07 25.83
CA GLU A 492 21.60 -4.85 25.21
C GLU A 492 22.22 -3.49 25.58
N VAL A 493 21.45 -2.39 25.54
CA VAL A 493 21.95 -1.07 25.98
C VAL A 493 22.29 -1.06 27.48
N ALA A 494 21.62 -1.88 28.29
CA ALA A 494 21.99 -2.09 29.70
C ALA A 494 23.23 -2.97 29.88
N ALA A 495 23.58 -3.82 28.90
CA ALA A 495 24.80 -4.64 28.88
C ALA A 495 26.06 -3.85 28.48
N ILE A 496 25.93 -2.69 27.80
CA ILE A 496 27.08 -1.83 27.47
C ILE A 496 27.82 -1.38 28.73
N ARG A 497 29.14 -1.60 28.77
CA ARG A 497 30.05 -1.12 29.84
C ARG A 497 30.93 0.05 29.37
N LEU A 498 31.20 0.14 28.08
CA LEU A 498 32.04 1.14 27.42
C LEU A 498 31.47 2.58 27.62
N PRO A 499 32.30 3.63 27.60
CA PRO A 499 31.88 5.00 27.94
C PRO A 499 31.16 5.73 26.79
N LEU A 500 30.08 5.13 26.27
CA LEU A 500 29.36 5.62 25.09
C LEU A 500 28.23 6.60 25.44
N SER A 501 28.05 7.62 24.59
CA SER A 501 26.75 8.30 24.39
C SER A 501 25.90 7.46 23.44
N VAL A 502 24.74 6.99 23.92
CA VAL A 502 23.71 6.33 23.13
C VAL A 502 22.48 7.24 23.11
N TRP A 503 21.92 7.54 21.94
CA TRP A 503 20.63 8.23 21.87
C TRP A 503 19.49 7.22 21.73
N TRP A 504 18.41 7.45 22.46
CA TRP A 504 17.17 6.69 22.34
C TRP A 504 16.05 7.65 21.93
N LEU A 505 15.70 7.65 20.65
CA LEU A 505 14.71 8.55 20.08
C LEU A 505 13.31 7.91 20.19
N ALA A 506 12.40 8.55 20.92
CA ALA A 506 11.03 8.08 21.19
C ALA A 506 9.96 9.07 20.67
N PRO A 507 8.73 8.63 20.36
CA PRO A 507 7.75 9.44 19.64
C PRO A 507 7.20 10.62 20.44
N SER A 508 7.18 10.52 21.77
CA SER A 508 6.67 11.56 22.66
C SER A 508 7.50 11.66 23.95
N LEU A 509 7.35 12.76 24.70
CA LEU A 509 7.97 12.89 26.01
C LEU A 509 7.38 11.90 27.04
N ARG A 510 6.09 11.52 26.90
CA ARG A 510 5.44 10.46 27.69
C ARG A 510 6.09 9.09 27.42
N ALA A 511 6.34 8.76 26.14
CA ALA A 511 7.06 7.56 25.75
C ALA A 511 8.53 7.56 26.22
N ALA A 512 9.22 8.70 26.14
CA ALA A 512 10.59 8.85 26.66
C ALA A 512 10.67 8.65 28.20
N GLU A 513 9.68 9.16 28.94
CA GLU A 513 9.56 8.93 30.39
C GLU A 513 9.28 7.46 30.73
N ALA A 514 8.35 6.81 30.00
CA ALA A 514 8.06 5.39 30.16
C ALA A 514 9.27 4.49 29.82
N ARG A 515 9.96 4.76 28.71
CA ARG A 515 11.19 4.07 28.30
C ARG A 515 12.28 4.21 29.36
N ALA A 516 12.47 5.41 29.91
CA ALA A 516 13.44 5.65 30.97
C ALA A 516 13.10 4.92 32.27
N ALA A 517 11.82 4.80 32.63
CA ALA A 517 11.38 3.99 33.76
C ALA A 517 11.65 2.50 33.52
N SER A 518 11.34 1.98 32.34
CA SER A 518 11.58 0.57 31.98
C SER A 518 13.06 0.22 31.93
N TYR A 519 13.91 1.06 31.32
CA TYR A 519 15.36 0.85 31.30
C TYR A 519 15.95 0.81 32.72
N ARG A 520 15.50 1.68 33.64
CA ARG A 520 15.95 1.71 35.04
C ARG A 520 15.53 0.48 35.87
N LYS A 521 14.60 -0.37 35.39
CA LYS A 521 14.29 -1.67 36.00
C LYS A 521 15.31 -2.76 35.60
N ILE A 522 16.10 -2.53 34.56
CA ILE A 522 17.02 -3.51 33.94
C ILE A 522 18.49 -3.10 34.15
N ALA A 523 18.77 -1.79 34.15
CA ALA A 523 20.10 -1.24 34.33
C ALA A 523 20.70 -1.53 35.72
N GLY A 524 21.90 -2.12 35.75
CA GLY A 524 22.70 -2.32 36.96
C GLY A 524 23.64 -1.14 37.25
N PRO A 525 24.44 -1.20 38.33
CA PRO A 525 25.37 -0.13 38.71
C PRO A 525 26.39 0.24 37.61
N ASP A 526 26.82 -0.74 36.81
CA ASP A 526 27.82 -0.55 35.75
C ASP A 526 27.23 -0.16 34.39
N SER A 527 25.90 -0.20 34.24
CA SER A 527 25.19 0.16 33.01
C SER A 527 25.33 1.65 32.68
N LEU A 528 24.99 2.04 31.44
CA LEU A 528 24.97 3.45 31.05
C LEU A 528 23.88 4.22 31.84
N PRO A 529 24.19 5.38 32.46
CA PRO A 529 23.20 6.17 33.18
C PRO A 529 22.18 6.81 32.22
N ALA A 530 20.88 6.68 32.51
CA ALA A 530 19.81 7.14 31.62
C ALA A 530 19.25 8.52 31.99
N TYR A 531 19.38 9.48 31.07
CA TYR A 531 18.91 10.87 31.18
C TYR A 531 17.77 11.14 30.18
N ILE A 532 16.76 11.91 30.58
CA ILE A 532 15.61 12.27 29.73
C ILE A 532 15.80 13.69 29.19
N VAL A 533 16.08 13.82 27.90
CA VAL A 533 16.38 15.10 27.23
C VAL A 533 15.08 15.83 26.90
N ARG A 534 14.86 17.00 27.52
CA ARG A 534 13.66 17.81 27.35
C ARG A 534 13.90 19.04 26.46
N GLY A 535 12.92 19.32 25.61
CA GLY A 535 12.86 20.53 24.79
C GLY A 535 12.63 21.81 25.60
N ARG A 536 12.92 22.96 24.98
CA ARG A 536 12.82 24.29 25.63
C ARG A 536 11.41 24.63 26.13
N THR A 537 10.39 24.13 25.45
CA THR A 537 8.95 24.31 25.74
C THR A 537 8.36 23.22 26.64
N ALA A 538 9.10 22.16 26.99
CA ALA A 538 8.63 21.15 27.94
C ALA A 538 8.60 21.71 29.38
N GLN A 539 7.75 21.15 30.25
CA GLN A 539 7.72 21.50 31.68
C GLN A 539 9.06 21.17 32.37
N ASP A 540 9.50 22.04 33.29
CA ASP A 540 10.67 21.78 34.13
C ASP A 540 10.34 20.70 35.18
N PRO A 541 11.05 19.56 35.24
CA PRO A 541 10.78 18.51 36.22
C PRO A 541 10.98 18.96 37.67
N ARG A 542 11.76 20.02 37.92
CA ARG A 542 11.93 20.62 39.26
C ARG A 542 10.84 21.65 39.61
N ASN A 543 10.07 22.13 38.63
CA ASN A 543 8.92 23.03 38.84
C ASN A 543 7.95 22.93 37.66
N ARG A 544 6.92 22.07 37.77
CA ARG A 544 5.98 21.81 36.68
C ARG A 544 5.10 23.00 36.26
N LYS A 545 5.11 24.11 37.02
CA LYS A 545 4.36 25.34 36.67
C LYS A 545 5.04 26.18 35.57
N VAL A 546 6.23 25.80 35.12
CA VAL A 546 7.06 26.58 34.19
C VAL A 546 7.79 25.68 33.20
N THR A 547 8.17 26.24 32.06
CA THR A 547 8.92 25.58 31.00
C THR A 547 10.43 25.54 31.26
N MET A 548 11.13 24.59 30.64
CA MET A 548 12.58 24.42 30.70
C MET A 548 13.34 25.68 30.28
N CYS A 549 12.87 26.40 29.25
CA CYS A 549 13.30 27.76 28.96
C CYS A 549 12.33 28.76 29.61
N ARG A 550 12.85 29.86 30.18
CA ARG A 550 12.02 30.93 30.78
C ARG A 550 11.55 32.00 29.80
N ARG A 551 12.02 31.93 28.55
CA ARG A 551 11.65 32.80 27.42
C ARG A 551 11.16 31.92 26.27
N PRO A 552 10.08 31.12 26.45
CA PRO A 552 9.71 30.08 25.51
C PRO A 552 9.40 30.65 24.12
N ASP A 553 8.71 31.78 24.05
CA ASP A 553 8.22 32.38 22.80
C ASP A 553 9.36 33.00 21.99
N VAL A 554 10.24 33.78 22.64
CA VAL A 554 11.48 34.30 22.03
C VAL A 554 12.37 33.16 21.52
N ALA A 555 12.50 32.09 22.31
CA ALA A 555 13.30 30.92 21.93
C ALA A 555 12.67 30.14 20.76
N TYR A 556 11.35 30.07 20.68
CA TYR A 556 10.62 29.41 19.60
C TYR A 556 10.72 30.23 18.30
N LYS A 557 10.38 31.52 18.35
CA LYS A 557 10.44 32.43 17.19
C LYS A 557 11.85 32.57 16.63
N ALA A 558 12.87 32.70 17.47
CA ALA A 558 14.26 32.73 17.01
C ALA A 558 14.64 31.46 16.24
N ALA A 559 14.16 30.28 16.66
CA ALA A 559 14.40 29.02 15.95
C ALA A 559 13.62 28.92 14.63
N GLU A 560 12.38 29.39 14.57
CA GLU A 560 11.61 29.48 13.31
C GLU A 560 12.30 30.39 12.29
N SER A 561 12.84 31.53 12.75
CA SER A 561 13.68 32.47 11.99
C SER A 561 15.10 31.95 11.69
N GLY A 562 15.40 30.68 11.97
CA GLY A 562 16.66 30.03 11.60
C GLY A 562 17.86 30.34 12.48
N LEU A 563 17.67 30.96 13.66
CA LEU A 563 18.76 31.30 14.58
C LEU A 563 19.09 30.15 15.53
N SER A 564 20.37 29.98 15.84
CA SER A 564 20.78 29.19 17.00
C SER A 564 20.36 29.91 18.29
N VAL A 565 19.30 29.41 18.92
CA VAL A 565 18.85 29.88 20.25
C VAL A 565 19.97 29.76 21.30
N ARG A 566 20.92 28.84 21.11
CA ARG A 566 22.09 28.65 21.99
C ARG A 566 23.07 29.81 21.88
N GLU A 567 23.40 30.24 20.66
CA GLU A 567 24.34 31.35 20.45
C GLU A 567 23.70 32.74 20.57
N LYS A 568 22.44 32.91 20.15
CA LYS A 568 21.79 34.24 20.07
C LYS A 568 20.90 34.62 21.25
N VAL A 569 20.22 33.67 21.88
CA VAL A 569 19.22 33.99 22.93
C VAL A 569 19.70 33.62 24.33
N CYS A 570 20.65 32.69 24.47
CA CYS A 570 21.10 32.19 25.77
C CYS A 570 22.23 32.97 26.48
N PRO A 571 23.21 33.63 25.81
CA PRO A 571 24.35 34.23 26.51
C PRO A 571 23.94 35.28 27.55
N ASP A 572 23.14 36.27 27.11
CA ASP A 572 22.70 37.43 27.88
C ASP A 572 21.30 37.26 28.49
N CYS A 573 20.84 36.01 28.61
CA CYS A 573 19.51 35.71 29.15
C CYS A 573 19.47 35.95 30.68
N GLN A 574 18.68 36.93 31.13
CA GLN A 574 18.47 37.25 32.56
C GLN A 574 18.03 36.05 33.43
N TYR A 575 17.50 34.98 32.82
CA TYR A 575 17.07 33.76 33.52
C TYR A 575 18.09 32.62 33.47
N ARG A 576 19.34 32.86 33.05
CA ARG A 576 20.37 31.84 32.79
C ARG A 576 20.51 30.81 33.90
N ASP A 577 20.51 31.23 35.17
CA ASP A 577 20.70 30.34 36.32
C ASP A 577 19.43 29.58 36.74
N SER A 578 18.25 30.14 36.50
CA SER A 578 16.94 29.51 36.80
C SER A 578 16.34 28.75 35.59
N CYS A 579 17.03 28.78 34.45
CA CYS A 579 16.67 28.07 33.22
C CYS A 579 16.89 26.56 33.36
N GLY A 580 15.80 25.79 33.34
CA GLY A 580 15.84 24.32 33.40
C GLY A 580 16.62 23.69 32.25
N TYR A 581 16.58 24.28 31.05
CA TYR A 581 17.35 23.83 29.89
C TYR A 581 18.87 23.99 30.10
N LEU A 582 19.34 25.16 30.54
CA LEU A 582 20.78 25.36 30.83
C LEU A 582 21.24 24.67 32.12
N ARG A 583 20.31 24.20 32.96
CA ARG A 583 20.59 23.27 34.05
C ARG A 583 20.73 21.84 33.54
N GLN A 584 19.85 21.38 32.65
CA GLN A 584 19.96 20.11 31.93
C GLN A 584 21.29 20.00 31.17
N ASP A 585 21.71 21.05 30.45
CA ASP A 585 23.03 21.10 29.80
C ASP A 585 24.19 20.82 30.77
N ARG A 586 24.13 21.40 31.99
CA ARG A 586 25.13 21.19 33.05
C ARG A 586 25.06 19.79 33.66
N GLU A 587 23.85 19.26 33.86
CA GLU A 587 23.62 17.90 34.35
C GLU A 587 24.15 16.85 33.33
N ILE A 588 23.91 17.06 32.03
CA ILE A 588 24.40 16.23 30.93
C ILE A 588 25.93 16.34 30.79
N ALA A 589 26.51 17.54 30.85
CA ALA A 589 27.95 17.72 30.79
C ALA A 589 28.67 17.02 31.96
N ALA A 590 28.06 17.00 33.15
CA ALA A 590 28.58 16.26 34.31
C ALA A 590 28.55 14.72 34.14
N MET A 591 27.82 14.18 33.15
CA MET A 591 27.87 12.76 32.78
C MET A 591 29.09 12.41 31.88
N GLY A 592 29.92 13.40 31.51
CA GLY A 592 31.22 13.17 30.88
C GLY A 592 31.17 12.50 29.50
N GLY A 593 30.06 12.65 28.77
CA GLY A 593 29.87 12.00 27.46
C GLY A 593 29.28 10.58 27.52
N ARG A 594 29.12 9.98 28.71
CA ARG A 594 28.64 8.60 28.90
C ARG A 594 27.18 8.58 29.35
N GLY A 595 26.31 7.88 28.63
CA GLY A 595 24.91 7.68 29.06
C GLY A 595 23.94 7.27 27.96
N VAL A 596 22.72 6.95 28.38
CA VAL A 596 21.56 6.77 27.47
C VAL A 596 20.73 8.05 27.51
N PHE A 597 20.74 8.79 26.41
CA PHE A 597 20.04 10.06 26.25
C PHE A 597 18.70 9.81 25.55
N ILE A 598 17.65 9.68 26.36
CA ILE A 598 16.31 9.34 25.91
C ILE A 598 15.57 10.63 25.56
N ALA A 599 15.23 10.82 24.29
CA ALA A 599 14.86 12.10 23.70
C ALA A 599 13.68 11.94 22.72
N ASN A 600 13.02 13.03 22.35
CA ASN A 600 11.99 12.98 21.30
C ASN A 600 12.60 12.77 19.90
N HIS A 601 11.91 12.05 19.01
CA HIS A 601 12.30 11.83 17.60
C HIS A 601 12.83 13.08 16.88
N ASN A 602 12.26 14.28 17.13
CA ASN A 602 12.73 15.52 16.51
C ASN A 602 14.22 15.80 16.70
N TYR A 603 14.85 15.32 17.77
CA TYR A 603 16.29 15.49 18.00
C TYR A 603 17.16 14.74 16.99
N GLY A 604 16.65 13.71 16.31
CA GLY A 604 17.33 13.09 15.17
C GLY A 604 17.42 14.01 13.94
N PHE A 605 16.60 15.08 13.88
CA PHE A 605 16.45 16.01 12.77
C PHE A 605 16.69 17.47 13.21
N LEU A 606 17.47 17.69 14.27
CA LEU A 606 17.83 19.01 14.79
C LEU A 606 19.31 19.06 15.19
N PRO A 607 20.12 20.00 14.67
CA PRO A 607 21.55 20.10 14.98
C PRO A 607 21.86 20.62 16.40
N GLY A 608 20.83 20.89 17.22
CA GLY A 608 20.93 21.54 18.54
C GLY A 608 20.50 20.67 19.71
N CYS A 609 20.81 19.36 19.69
CA CYS A 609 20.53 18.47 20.82
C CYS A 609 21.40 18.81 22.05
N PRO A 610 20.84 18.88 23.28
CA PRO A 610 21.62 19.00 24.51
C PRO A 610 22.54 17.81 24.81
N ALA A 611 22.24 16.63 24.27
CA ALA A 611 23.03 15.42 24.49
C ALA A 611 24.35 15.45 23.70
N PRO A 612 25.43 14.81 24.20
CA PRO A 612 26.65 14.59 23.43
C PRO A 612 26.32 13.77 22.19
N MET A 613 27.01 14.02 21.07
CA MET A 613 26.79 13.30 19.81
C MET A 613 26.75 11.77 20.02
N PRO A 614 25.81 11.06 19.38
CA PRO A 614 25.63 9.64 19.61
C PRO A 614 26.74 8.83 18.92
N HIS A 615 27.20 7.80 19.61
CA HIS A 615 28.06 6.76 19.03
C HIS A 615 27.24 5.60 18.46
N LEU A 616 25.96 5.54 18.85
CA LEU A 616 24.91 4.60 18.44
C LEU A 616 23.53 5.26 18.69
N VAL A 617 22.56 5.02 17.79
CA VAL A 617 21.17 5.49 17.93
C VAL A 617 20.21 4.31 17.93
N VAL A 618 19.28 4.30 18.89
CA VAL A 618 18.04 3.51 18.83
C VAL A 618 16.91 4.48 18.47
N ALA A 619 16.25 4.24 17.34
CA ALA A 619 15.00 4.90 16.98
C ALA A 619 13.85 3.95 17.31
N ASP A 620 13.02 4.32 18.27
CA ASP A 620 11.93 3.53 18.85
C ASP A 620 10.60 4.14 18.36
N GLU A 621 9.79 3.37 17.64
CA GLU A 621 8.59 3.78 16.88
C GLU A 621 8.85 4.52 15.54
N SER A 622 7.78 4.78 14.79
CA SER A 622 7.84 5.42 13.47
C SER A 622 8.32 6.86 13.53
N MET A 623 9.40 7.17 12.80
CA MET A 623 9.96 8.52 12.71
C MET A 623 9.30 9.38 11.61
N ILE A 624 8.38 8.81 10.81
CA ILE A 624 7.78 9.43 9.62
C ILE A 624 7.13 10.78 9.93
N GLN A 625 6.39 10.88 11.04
CA GLN A 625 5.66 12.09 11.46
C GLN A 625 6.56 13.30 11.70
N VAL A 626 7.84 13.10 12.01
CA VAL A 626 8.81 14.20 12.23
C VAL A 626 9.81 14.35 11.08
N ALA A 627 9.83 13.43 10.12
CA ALA A 627 10.78 13.39 9.01
C ALA A 627 10.43 14.35 7.86
N TYR A 628 9.41 15.20 8.00
CA TYR A 628 9.08 16.23 7.02
C TYR A 628 8.52 17.51 7.65
N THR A 629 8.32 18.54 6.83
CA THR A 629 7.59 19.76 7.19
C THR A 629 6.84 20.31 5.97
N ARG A 630 5.69 20.99 6.20
CA ARG A 630 4.89 21.61 5.15
C ARG A 630 5.11 23.13 5.13
N LEU A 631 5.54 23.64 3.98
CA LEU A 631 5.58 25.06 3.66
C LEU A 631 4.22 25.49 3.08
N ILE A 632 3.78 26.69 3.45
CA ILE A 632 2.64 27.37 2.84
C ILE A 632 3.11 28.76 2.43
N VAL A 633 3.06 29.05 1.13
CA VAL A 633 3.55 30.29 0.52
C VAL A 633 2.42 30.96 -0.26
N ASP A 634 2.24 32.26 -0.07
CA ASP A 634 1.34 33.06 -0.89
C ASP A 634 2.02 33.35 -2.24
N PRO A 635 1.39 33.07 -3.41
CA PRO A 635 1.96 33.39 -4.71
C PRO A 635 2.30 34.89 -4.86
N ALA A 636 1.56 35.78 -4.22
CA ALA A 636 1.83 37.22 -4.23
C ALA A 636 3.11 37.58 -3.45
N ALA A 637 3.54 36.76 -2.48
CA ALA A 637 4.81 36.97 -1.78
C ALA A 637 6.02 36.80 -2.72
N LEU A 638 5.91 35.98 -3.77
CA LEU A 638 6.93 35.92 -4.83
C LEU A 638 6.95 37.19 -5.71
N GLU A 639 5.84 37.92 -5.78
CA GLU A 639 5.75 39.18 -6.53
C GLU A 639 6.22 40.38 -5.71
N THR A 640 5.92 40.42 -4.41
CA THR A 640 6.26 41.53 -3.52
C THR A 640 7.64 41.40 -2.88
N MET A 641 8.27 40.22 -2.91
CA MET A 641 9.62 40.04 -2.39
C MET A 641 10.64 40.87 -3.18
N THR A 642 11.10 41.94 -2.55
CA THR A 642 12.21 42.78 -3.00
C THR A 642 13.54 42.05 -2.82
N TRP A 643 14.55 42.46 -3.60
CA TRP A 643 15.92 42.04 -3.37
C TRP A 643 16.45 42.72 -2.11
N LEU A 644 16.82 41.94 -1.09
CA LEU A 644 17.20 42.44 0.24
C LEU A 644 18.72 42.67 0.41
N GLY A 645 19.54 42.45 -0.63
CA GLY A 645 20.97 42.74 -0.62
C GLY A 645 21.85 41.69 -1.30
N GLY A 646 23.06 42.11 -1.70
CA GLY A 646 24.02 41.33 -2.48
C GLY A 646 24.90 42.25 -3.34
N ARG A 647 25.50 41.70 -4.38
CA ARG A 647 26.16 42.47 -5.46
C ARG A 647 25.18 42.78 -6.59
N LEU A 648 25.46 43.81 -7.40
CA LEU A 648 24.58 44.22 -8.52
C LEU A 648 24.42 43.15 -9.61
N ASP A 649 25.44 42.33 -9.84
CA ASP A 649 25.41 41.19 -10.78
C ASP A 649 24.50 40.03 -10.30
N GLU A 650 24.18 39.96 -9.01
CA GLU A 650 23.23 38.98 -8.45
C GLU A 650 21.76 39.43 -8.55
N GLY A 651 21.49 40.73 -8.75
CA GLY A 651 20.14 41.32 -8.66
C GLY A 651 19.20 40.98 -9.82
N PHE A 652 19.71 40.94 -11.06
CA PHE A 652 18.88 40.65 -12.24
C PHE A 652 18.44 39.17 -12.33
N PRO A 653 19.32 38.16 -12.08
CA PRO A 653 18.89 36.76 -11.97
C PRO A 653 17.83 36.55 -10.88
N PHE A 654 17.95 37.22 -9.73
CA PHE A 654 17.05 37.08 -8.59
C PHE A 654 15.58 37.34 -8.96
N ARG A 655 15.28 38.47 -9.62
CA ARG A 655 13.88 38.78 -9.95
C ARG A 655 13.31 37.81 -10.99
N ARG A 656 14.10 37.45 -12.01
CA ARG A 656 13.72 36.45 -13.01
C ARG A 656 13.38 35.10 -12.37
N VAL A 657 14.14 34.69 -11.35
CA VAL A 657 13.89 33.45 -10.61
C VAL A 657 12.54 33.49 -9.89
N LEU A 658 12.21 34.56 -9.18
CA LEU A 658 10.94 34.65 -8.44
C LEU A 658 9.72 34.71 -9.38
N ASP A 659 9.75 35.56 -10.40
CA ASP A 659 8.66 35.65 -11.38
C ASP A 659 8.50 34.35 -12.19
N GLY A 660 9.61 33.73 -12.59
CA GLY A 660 9.61 32.44 -13.30
C GLY A 660 9.06 31.31 -12.43
N THR A 661 9.51 31.22 -11.17
CA THR A 661 9.02 30.24 -10.19
C THR A 661 7.53 30.40 -9.96
N ARG A 662 7.04 31.62 -9.75
CA ARG A 662 5.61 31.89 -9.59
C ARG A 662 4.82 31.46 -10.83
N LYS A 663 5.20 31.95 -12.02
CA LYS A 663 4.55 31.65 -13.30
C LYS A 663 4.58 30.16 -13.67
N ALA A 664 5.57 29.42 -13.19
CA ALA A 664 5.70 27.98 -13.38
C ALA A 664 4.83 27.19 -12.37
N LEU A 665 4.82 27.55 -11.08
CA LEU A 665 4.06 26.80 -10.08
C LEU A 665 2.54 26.98 -10.19
N THR A 666 2.04 28.14 -10.63
CA THR A 666 0.59 28.39 -10.78
C THR A 666 0.01 27.87 -12.10
N GLY A 667 0.36 26.67 -12.56
CA GLY A 667 -0.18 26.10 -13.80
C GLY A 667 0.38 24.73 -14.23
N PRO A 668 -0.18 24.10 -15.28
CA PRO A 668 0.06 22.70 -15.66
C PRO A 668 1.48 22.44 -16.21
N ASN A 669 2.04 21.27 -15.92
CA ASN A 669 3.44 20.91 -16.18
C ASN A 669 4.44 21.89 -15.53
N ALA A 670 4.24 22.18 -14.25
CA ALA A 670 5.00 23.20 -13.51
C ALA A 670 6.52 23.06 -13.56
N LEU A 671 7.05 21.83 -13.53
CA LEU A 671 8.49 21.58 -13.54
C LEU A 671 9.08 21.73 -14.96
N GLU A 672 8.36 21.30 -15.99
CA GLU A 672 8.71 21.54 -17.39
C GLU A 672 8.72 23.04 -17.73
N ARG A 673 7.67 23.79 -17.34
CA ARG A 673 7.61 25.23 -17.58
C ARG A 673 8.68 26.01 -16.81
N LEU A 674 9.17 25.50 -15.67
CA LEU A 674 10.25 26.16 -14.94
C LEU A 674 11.58 26.09 -15.71
N ARG A 675 11.89 24.93 -16.30
CA ARG A 675 13.14 24.69 -17.05
C ARG A 675 13.32 25.61 -18.26
N THR A 676 12.23 26.08 -18.85
CA THR A 676 12.28 27.04 -19.98
C THR A 676 12.45 28.49 -19.53
N MET A 677 12.24 28.80 -18.25
CA MET A 677 12.27 30.17 -17.70
C MET A 677 13.54 30.50 -16.90
N VAL A 678 14.11 29.53 -16.17
CA VAL A 678 15.21 29.76 -15.20
C VAL A 678 16.23 28.61 -15.22
N LYS A 679 17.45 28.86 -14.72
CA LYS A 679 18.47 27.82 -14.50
C LYS A 679 18.53 27.39 -13.04
N ARG A 680 18.79 26.10 -12.78
CA ARG A 680 18.99 25.55 -11.42
C ARG A 680 19.92 26.39 -10.53
N GLY A 681 21.09 26.75 -11.04
CA GLY A 681 22.07 27.56 -10.28
C GLY A 681 21.55 28.94 -9.88
N ASP A 682 20.72 29.58 -10.71
CA ASP A 682 20.10 30.87 -10.37
C ASP A 682 19.13 30.71 -9.17
N ILE A 683 18.41 29.58 -9.11
CA ILE A 683 17.49 29.22 -8.02
C ILE A 683 18.26 29.01 -6.71
N GLU A 684 19.36 28.26 -6.76
CA GLU A 684 20.22 27.98 -5.61
C GLU A 684 20.90 29.26 -5.07
N ILE A 685 21.30 30.19 -5.95
CA ILE A 685 21.80 31.52 -5.57
C ILE A 685 20.69 32.35 -4.91
N ALA A 686 19.51 32.43 -5.51
CA ALA A 686 18.39 33.22 -4.98
C ALA A 686 17.91 32.71 -3.59
N ALA A 687 17.85 31.39 -3.40
CA ALA A 687 17.59 30.78 -2.10
C ALA A 687 18.66 31.16 -1.06
N SER A 688 19.94 31.08 -1.44
CA SER A 688 21.07 31.41 -0.57
C SER A 688 21.10 32.89 -0.15
N ILE A 689 20.66 33.81 -1.03
CA ILE A 689 20.54 35.24 -0.70
C ILE A 689 19.44 35.44 0.36
N LEU A 690 18.25 34.87 0.15
CA LEU A 690 17.13 34.99 1.08
C LEU A 690 17.42 34.37 2.45
N GLU A 691 18.08 33.21 2.49
CA GLU A 691 18.53 32.56 3.73
C GLU A 691 19.48 33.47 4.53
N ARG A 692 20.53 34.00 3.89
CA ARG A 692 21.52 34.87 4.56
C ARG A 692 20.89 36.16 5.07
N THR A 693 20.07 36.84 4.26
CA THR A 693 19.52 38.12 4.68
C THR A 693 18.48 37.96 5.77
N ALA A 694 17.57 36.99 5.67
CA ALA A 694 16.55 36.80 6.70
C ALA A 694 17.12 36.33 8.04
N THR A 695 18.14 35.46 8.04
CA THR A 695 18.85 35.09 9.27
C THR A 695 19.67 36.26 9.84
N GLY A 696 20.25 37.12 8.99
CA GLY A 696 20.91 38.35 9.41
C GLY A 696 19.96 39.39 10.04
N GLU A 697 18.77 39.57 9.47
CA GLU A 697 17.72 40.45 10.02
C GLU A 697 17.13 39.91 11.32
N ALA A 698 16.85 38.61 11.39
CA ALA A 698 16.43 37.96 12.63
C ALA A 698 17.51 38.03 13.73
N GLY A 699 18.79 37.91 13.34
CA GLY A 699 19.92 38.10 14.24
C GLY A 699 19.89 39.48 14.90
N LYS A 700 19.79 40.54 14.08
CA LYS A 700 19.63 41.93 14.57
C LYS A 700 18.40 42.10 15.46
N ALA A 701 17.25 41.52 15.09
CA ALA A 701 16.02 41.60 15.89
C ALA A 701 16.19 41.11 17.34
N VAL A 702 17.09 40.14 17.58
CA VAL A 702 17.49 39.65 18.90
C VAL A 702 18.63 40.49 19.51
N ASP A 703 19.66 40.80 18.72
CA ASP A 703 20.85 41.55 19.15
C ASP A 703 20.51 42.99 19.62
N ASP A 704 19.52 43.62 18.99
CA ASP A 704 18.97 44.95 19.35
C ASP A 704 18.20 44.96 20.68
N GLY A 705 18.11 43.81 21.37
CA GLY A 705 17.63 43.67 22.75
C GLY A 705 16.19 44.13 23.02
N GLY A 706 15.90 44.40 24.30
CA GLY A 706 14.56 44.79 24.78
C GLY A 706 13.80 43.68 25.49
N GLY A 707 12.54 43.96 25.85
CA GLY A 707 11.66 42.99 26.50
C GLY A 707 11.12 41.94 25.52
N ASP A 708 10.79 40.76 26.02
CA ASP A 708 10.38 39.60 25.21
C ASP A 708 9.29 39.91 24.15
N PRO A 709 8.21 40.68 24.43
CA PRO A 709 7.23 41.04 23.40
C PRO A 709 7.80 41.87 22.24
N VAL A 710 8.80 42.73 22.50
CA VAL A 710 9.45 43.57 21.47
C VAL A 710 10.33 42.71 20.56
N ILE A 711 11.03 41.73 21.13
CA ILE A 711 11.87 40.80 20.35
C ILE A 711 10.99 39.85 19.53
N VAL A 712 9.87 39.36 20.09
CA VAL A 712 8.88 38.57 19.34
C VAL A 712 8.31 39.38 18.18
N GLU A 713 7.82 40.60 18.40
CA GLU A 713 7.24 41.44 17.34
C GLU A 713 8.26 41.78 16.22
N ARG A 714 9.55 41.97 16.56
CA ARG A 714 10.61 42.14 15.55
C ARG A 714 10.88 40.86 14.75
N LEU A 715 10.87 39.68 15.40
CA LEU A 715 11.03 38.40 14.72
C LEU A 715 9.82 38.08 13.82
N ASP A 716 8.61 38.39 14.28
CA ASP A 716 7.39 38.35 13.47
C ASP A 716 7.47 39.33 12.29
N ALA A 717 8.04 40.53 12.46
CA ALA A 717 8.28 41.46 11.37
C ALA A 717 9.26 40.91 10.29
N VAL A 718 10.21 40.05 10.66
CA VAL A 718 11.06 39.32 9.71
C VAL A 718 10.29 38.16 9.07
N GLU A 719 9.49 37.40 9.84
CA GLU A 719 8.69 36.29 9.32
C GLU A 719 7.63 36.76 8.30
N ARG A 720 7.01 37.91 8.55
CA ARG A 720 6.03 38.57 7.66
C ARG A 720 6.61 39.02 6.31
N ARG A 721 7.95 38.98 6.13
CA ARG A 721 8.60 39.16 4.81
C ARG A 721 8.67 37.88 3.98
N HIS A 722 8.27 36.73 4.55
CA HIS A 722 8.26 35.40 3.92
C HIS A 722 9.60 34.86 3.35
N ALA A 723 10.70 35.62 3.44
CA ALA A 723 11.99 35.31 2.82
C ALA A 723 12.49 33.87 3.08
N LEU A 724 12.48 33.38 4.33
CA LEU A 724 12.88 31.98 4.64
C LEU A 724 11.92 30.93 4.06
N LYS A 725 10.62 31.23 3.96
CA LYS A 725 9.61 30.32 3.40
C LYS A 725 9.77 30.25 1.87
N ILE A 726 10.06 31.37 1.22
CA ILE A 726 10.41 31.44 -0.20
C ILE A 726 11.74 30.72 -0.46
N ALA A 727 12.78 30.94 0.37
CA ALA A 727 14.07 30.26 0.20
C ALA A 727 13.93 28.73 0.27
N ARG A 728 13.23 28.21 1.29
CA ARG A 728 12.96 26.76 1.41
C ARG A 728 12.13 26.21 0.25
N LEU A 729 11.19 26.99 -0.30
CA LEU A 729 10.47 26.64 -1.52
C LEU A 729 11.42 26.58 -2.74
N LEU A 730 12.31 27.55 -2.91
CA LEU A 730 13.32 27.55 -3.98
C LEU A 730 14.31 26.38 -3.85
N ARG A 731 14.73 26.01 -2.63
CA ARG A 731 15.52 24.78 -2.37
C ARG A 731 14.77 23.52 -2.82
N LEU A 732 13.50 23.37 -2.42
CA LEU A 732 12.68 22.21 -2.79
C LEU A 732 12.47 22.12 -4.31
N VAL A 733 12.23 23.26 -4.95
CA VAL A 733 12.12 23.40 -6.41
C VAL A 733 13.44 23.06 -7.13
N ALA A 734 14.59 23.45 -6.57
CA ALA A 734 15.91 23.10 -7.10
C ALA A 734 16.20 21.59 -6.98
N ASN A 735 15.76 20.94 -5.89
CA ASN A 735 15.94 19.50 -5.69
C ASN A 735 15.17 18.65 -6.73
N GLU A 736 13.98 19.08 -7.16
CA GLU A 736 13.24 18.43 -8.24
C GLU A 736 13.67 18.87 -9.65
N PHE A 737 14.52 19.90 -9.79
CA PHE A 737 14.77 20.60 -11.07
C PHE A 737 15.22 19.69 -12.21
N ASP A 738 15.91 18.58 -11.92
CA ASP A 738 16.48 17.65 -12.92
C ASP A 738 15.66 16.36 -13.12
N GLN A 739 14.51 16.18 -12.44
CA GLN A 739 13.70 14.95 -12.54
C GLN A 739 13.02 14.76 -13.90
N PRO A 740 12.98 13.56 -14.51
CA PRO A 740 12.51 13.37 -15.88
C PRO A 740 11.00 13.65 -16.11
N ARG A 741 10.21 13.85 -15.04
CA ARG A 741 8.79 14.25 -15.10
C ARG A 741 8.59 15.74 -15.46
N ALA A 742 7.36 16.05 -15.88
CA ALA A 742 6.92 17.41 -16.23
C ALA A 742 6.27 18.18 -15.06
N THR A 743 5.88 17.49 -14.00
CA THR A 743 5.26 18.04 -12.77
C THR A 743 6.20 17.94 -11.56
N PHE A 744 5.95 18.73 -10.53
CA PHE A 744 6.55 18.51 -9.21
C PHE A 744 5.73 17.45 -8.46
N ASN A 745 6.39 16.61 -7.66
CA ASN A 745 5.70 15.78 -6.68
C ASN A 745 5.62 16.51 -5.33
N ALA A 746 6.74 17.07 -4.85
CA ALA A 746 6.84 17.69 -3.53
C ALA A 746 6.36 19.15 -3.50
N VAL A 747 5.93 19.72 -4.63
CA VAL A 747 5.28 21.04 -4.70
C VAL A 747 3.93 20.92 -5.40
N ARG A 748 2.87 21.51 -4.83
CA ARG A 748 1.59 21.73 -5.53
C ARG A 748 1.08 23.15 -5.37
N PHE A 749 0.25 23.58 -6.31
CA PHE A 749 -0.56 24.79 -6.21
C PHE A 749 -2.00 24.41 -5.84
N ASP A 750 -2.62 25.25 -5.02
CA ASP A 750 -4.00 25.10 -4.56
C ASP A 750 -4.66 26.48 -4.65
N SER A 751 -5.62 26.66 -5.55
CA SER A 751 -6.28 27.96 -5.75
C SER A 751 -7.22 28.35 -4.61
N GLU A 752 -7.74 27.35 -3.89
CA GLU A 752 -8.83 27.48 -2.93
C GLU A 752 -8.40 26.96 -1.54
N TYR A 753 -7.14 27.19 -1.16
CA TYR A 753 -6.62 26.70 0.11
C TYR A 753 -7.28 27.44 1.30
N PRO A 754 -7.74 26.74 2.35
CA PRO A 754 -8.37 27.38 3.50
C PRO A 754 -7.33 28.03 4.42
N VAL A 755 -7.41 29.36 4.56
CA VAL A 755 -6.52 30.19 5.39
C VAL A 755 -7.33 30.92 6.45
N LYS A 756 -6.87 30.93 7.70
CA LYS A 756 -7.46 31.80 8.73
C LYS A 756 -6.93 33.23 8.57
N VAL A 757 -7.83 34.18 8.40
CA VAL A 757 -7.58 35.62 8.26
C VAL A 757 -8.56 36.33 9.19
N ASP A 758 -8.03 37.06 10.18
CA ASP A 758 -8.82 37.76 11.22
C ASP A 758 -9.78 36.86 12.02
N GLY A 759 -9.49 35.56 12.06
CA GLY A 759 -10.32 34.52 12.70
C GLY A 759 -11.24 33.76 11.74
N GLU A 760 -11.63 34.38 10.62
CA GLU A 760 -12.46 33.77 9.57
C GLU A 760 -11.64 32.84 8.68
N VAL A 761 -12.27 31.77 8.14
CA VAL A 761 -11.63 30.90 7.15
C VAL A 761 -11.95 31.42 5.74
N LYS A 762 -10.94 32.00 5.07
CA LYS A 762 -11.03 32.50 3.69
C LYS A 762 -10.34 31.51 2.75
N ARG A 763 -10.89 31.33 1.56
CA ARG A 763 -10.29 30.53 0.48
C ARG A 763 -9.35 31.44 -0.31
N LEU A 764 -8.07 31.05 -0.41
CA LEU A 764 -7.03 31.87 -1.04
C LEU A 764 -6.00 31.00 -1.77
N PRO A 765 -5.40 31.48 -2.88
CA PRO A 765 -4.42 30.71 -3.64
C PRO A 765 -3.12 30.52 -2.85
N ARG A 766 -2.61 29.29 -2.75
CA ARG A 766 -1.39 28.93 -2.02
C ARG A 766 -0.52 27.96 -2.81
N ILE A 767 0.79 28.16 -2.69
CA ILE A 767 1.81 27.19 -3.08
C ILE A 767 2.15 26.38 -1.82
N LEU A 768 2.07 25.07 -1.93
CA LEU A 768 2.34 24.11 -0.86
C LEU A 768 3.61 23.33 -1.19
N GLY A 769 4.58 23.35 -0.29
CA GLY A 769 5.86 22.64 -0.43
C GLY A 769 6.04 21.61 0.67
N PHE A 770 6.43 20.39 0.30
CA PHE A 770 6.52 19.23 1.17
C PHE A 770 7.99 18.84 1.33
N VAL A 771 8.63 19.37 2.38
CA VAL A 771 10.08 19.27 2.58
C VAL A 771 10.40 18.08 3.48
N GLY A 772 11.03 17.04 2.92
CA GLY A 772 11.69 16.01 3.72
C GLY A 772 12.83 16.60 4.58
N ARG A 773 13.03 16.07 5.79
CA ARG A 773 14.07 16.51 6.73
C ARG A 773 15.18 15.48 6.79
N GLU A 774 16.41 15.92 6.58
CA GLU A 774 17.60 15.08 6.75
C GLU A 774 17.91 14.82 8.23
N LEU A 775 18.42 13.63 8.53
CA LEU A 775 18.92 13.29 9.86
C LEU A 775 20.18 14.10 10.17
N SER A 776 20.19 14.80 11.32
CA SER A 776 21.32 15.57 11.83
C SER A 776 22.39 14.68 12.49
N LEU A 777 22.76 13.58 11.82
CA LEU A 777 23.59 12.49 12.33
C LEU A 777 24.68 12.11 11.32
N PRO A 778 25.96 12.01 11.71
CA PRO A 778 27.04 11.55 10.83
C PRO A 778 26.77 10.15 10.28
N GLN A 779 27.15 9.88 9.03
CA GLN A 779 26.90 8.59 8.38
C GLN A 779 27.53 7.39 9.10
N GLN A 780 28.62 7.63 9.85
CA GLN A 780 29.33 6.66 10.67
C GLN A 780 28.53 6.16 11.88
N VAL A 781 27.48 6.89 12.30
CA VAL A 781 26.67 6.51 13.47
C VAL A 781 25.74 5.36 13.09
N PRO A 782 25.82 4.19 13.76
CA PRO A 782 24.94 3.06 13.52
C PRO A 782 23.56 3.33 14.12
N ILE A 783 22.53 2.86 13.42
CA ILE A 783 21.13 3.13 13.74
C ILE A 783 20.36 1.81 13.81
N LEU A 784 19.70 1.57 14.94
CA LEU A 784 18.71 0.51 15.12
C LEU A 784 17.31 1.15 15.11
N HIS A 785 16.55 0.97 14.03
CA HIS A 785 15.17 1.44 13.92
C HIS A 785 14.18 0.31 14.24
N LEU A 786 13.31 0.55 15.21
CA LEU A 786 12.34 -0.38 15.77
C LEU A 786 10.92 0.16 15.57
N ASP A 787 10.27 -0.21 14.46
CA ASP A 787 8.85 0.09 14.21
C ASP A 787 8.20 -1.18 13.67
N SER A 788 7.50 -1.91 14.55
CA SER A 788 6.90 -3.20 14.24
C SER A 788 5.96 -3.17 13.02
N THR A 789 5.41 -1.98 12.71
CA THR A 789 4.45 -1.72 11.62
C THR A 789 4.99 -0.78 10.54
N GLY A 790 6.31 -0.55 10.51
CA GLY A 790 6.90 0.44 9.60
C GLY A 790 7.00 -0.05 8.15
N ASN A 791 6.78 0.86 7.20
CA ASN A 791 6.89 0.57 5.77
C ASN A 791 8.35 0.73 5.27
N PRO A 792 9.01 -0.32 4.75
CA PRO A 792 10.42 -0.26 4.35
C PRO A 792 10.70 0.66 3.16
N ARG A 793 9.71 1.01 2.32
CA ARG A 793 9.90 1.99 1.23
C ARG A 793 9.98 3.42 1.78
N ILE A 794 9.15 3.76 2.77
CA ILE A 794 9.18 5.09 3.40
C ILE A 794 10.41 5.21 4.33
N VAL A 795 10.74 4.16 5.08
CA VAL A 795 11.89 4.16 6.01
C VAL A 795 13.24 4.38 5.28
N ARG A 796 13.43 3.84 4.08
CA ARG A 796 14.62 4.11 3.24
C ARG A 796 14.78 5.59 2.87
N LYS A 797 13.67 6.29 2.62
CA LYS A 797 13.69 7.74 2.34
C LYS A 797 14.04 8.61 3.56
N ILE A 798 14.06 8.03 4.76
CA ILE A 798 14.43 8.72 6.02
C ILE A 798 15.87 8.35 6.44
N PHE A 799 16.22 7.07 6.33
CA PHE A 799 17.48 6.53 6.87
C PHE A 799 18.54 6.21 5.80
N GLY A 800 18.22 6.29 4.51
CA GLY A 800 19.07 5.88 3.40
C GLY A 800 18.65 4.53 2.82
N GLU A 801 18.90 4.34 1.52
CA GLU A 801 18.63 3.08 0.80
C GLU A 801 19.51 1.91 1.30
N ASP A 802 20.58 2.21 2.05
CA ASP A 802 21.51 1.26 2.67
C ASP A 802 20.98 0.59 3.96
N ILE A 803 19.80 0.98 4.46
CA ILE A 803 19.22 0.36 5.65
C ILE A 803 18.79 -1.09 5.42
N GLU A 804 19.41 -1.99 6.18
CA GLU A 804 19.11 -3.41 6.24
C GLU A 804 17.70 -3.59 6.84
N HIS A 805 16.76 -4.17 6.08
CA HIS A 805 15.42 -4.47 6.60
C HIS A 805 15.31 -5.95 6.94
N VAL A 806 15.04 -6.26 8.21
CA VAL A 806 14.76 -7.61 8.69
C VAL A 806 13.33 -7.65 9.24
N HIS A 807 12.48 -8.44 8.61
CA HIS A 807 11.11 -8.69 9.05
C HIS A 807 11.03 -9.99 9.85
N VAL A 808 10.59 -9.91 11.09
CA VAL A 808 10.40 -11.05 11.99
C VAL A 808 8.95 -11.04 12.50
N PRO A 809 7.99 -11.62 11.76
CA PRO A 809 6.58 -11.61 12.15
C PRO A 809 6.36 -12.52 13.37
N VAL A 810 5.95 -11.92 14.48
CA VAL A 810 5.64 -12.63 15.73
C VAL A 810 4.13 -12.80 15.84
N GLU A 811 3.66 -14.06 15.73
CA GLU A 811 2.24 -14.36 15.89
C GLU A 811 1.73 -13.97 17.29
N ARG A 812 0.47 -13.56 17.38
CA ARG A 812 -0.14 -13.00 18.60
C ARG A 812 -0.81 -14.10 19.43
N LEU A 813 -0.78 -13.97 20.75
CA LEU A 813 -1.52 -14.83 21.68
C LEU A 813 -2.82 -14.13 22.08
N GLY A 814 -3.95 -14.77 21.82
CA GLY A 814 -5.26 -14.19 22.12
C GLY A 814 -6.31 -14.65 21.14
N ALA A 815 -7.50 -14.07 21.26
CA ALA A 815 -8.58 -14.21 20.29
C ALA A 815 -8.81 -12.87 19.57
N VAL A 816 -8.80 -12.87 18.24
CA VAL A 816 -8.98 -11.66 17.41
C VAL A 816 -10.30 -11.71 16.65
N VAL A 817 -11.24 -10.85 17.01
CA VAL A 817 -12.56 -10.72 16.38
C VAL A 817 -12.62 -9.47 15.51
N GLY A 818 -12.74 -9.65 14.20
CA GLY A 818 -12.92 -8.58 13.23
C GLY A 818 -14.39 -8.37 12.84
N THR A 819 -14.78 -7.13 12.56
CA THR A 819 -16.10 -6.83 11.97
C THR A 819 -16.06 -6.82 10.45
N THR A 820 -17.18 -7.15 9.79
CA THR A 820 -17.34 -6.97 8.33
C THR A 820 -18.57 -6.10 8.00
N GLY A 821 -18.58 -5.51 6.81
CA GLY A 821 -19.70 -4.76 6.24
C GLY A 821 -19.90 -3.32 6.76
N LYS A 822 -19.27 -2.94 7.88
CA LYS A 822 -19.42 -1.60 8.48
C LYS A 822 -18.06 -0.89 8.60
N ASN A 823 -17.94 0.29 8.01
CA ASN A 823 -16.67 1.05 7.93
C ASN A 823 -16.34 1.85 9.20
N TYR A 824 -17.30 2.05 10.12
CA TYR A 824 -17.16 2.81 11.37
C TYR A 824 -16.46 4.19 11.18
N ALA A 825 -16.92 4.95 10.19
CA ALA A 825 -16.39 6.29 9.92
C ALA A 825 -16.74 7.26 11.06
N ARG A 826 -15.84 8.20 11.37
CA ARG A 826 -15.99 9.24 12.40
C ARG A 826 -17.38 9.90 12.36
N GLN A 827 -17.79 10.34 11.17
CA GLN A 827 -19.09 10.94 10.87
C GLN A 827 -20.28 10.07 11.31
N SER A 828 -20.20 8.74 11.10
CA SER A 828 -21.27 7.80 11.43
C SER A 828 -21.36 7.44 12.92
N ILE A 829 -20.31 7.70 13.71
CA ILE A 829 -20.30 7.45 15.16
C ILE A 829 -20.70 8.71 15.93
N ILE A 830 -20.23 9.89 15.48
CA ILE A 830 -20.55 11.19 16.11
C ILE A 830 -21.91 11.72 15.65
N GLY A 831 -22.39 11.31 14.47
CA GLY A 831 -23.66 11.79 13.90
C GLY A 831 -23.52 13.19 13.30
N THR A 832 -22.41 13.46 12.61
CA THR A 832 -22.13 14.76 11.97
C THR A 832 -21.48 14.63 10.59
N ASP A 833 -21.68 15.62 9.73
CA ASP A 833 -21.04 15.71 8.42
C ASP A 833 -19.59 16.23 8.50
N ALA A 834 -18.94 16.39 7.34
CA ALA A 834 -17.57 16.93 7.27
C ALA A 834 -17.44 18.40 7.73
N ALA A 835 -18.56 19.14 7.83
CA ALA A 835 -18.62 20.51 8.32
C ALA A 835 -19.12 20.60 9.80
N GLY A 836 -19.33 19.46 10.47
CA GLY A 836 -19.80 19.40 11.86
C GLY A 836 -21.31 19.60 12.04
N ARG A 837 -22.10 19.58 10.97
CA ARG A 837 -23.57 19.68 11.02
C ARG A 837 -24.17 18.30 11.32
N GLU A 838 -25.24 18.23 12.11
CA GLU A 838 -25.83 16.95 12.52
C GLU A 838 -26.33 16.11 11.33
N LEU A 839 -26.08 14.79 11.40
CA LEU A 839 -26.53 13.76 10.47
C LEU A 839 -27.04 12.56 11.25
N ARG A 840 -28.36 12.33 11.19
CA ARG A 840 -29.06 11.15 11.75
C ARG A 840 -28.61 10.85 13.20
N PRO A 841 -28.79 11.81 14.14
CA PRO A 841 -28.23 11.71 15.49
C PRO A 841 -28.68 10.44 16.23
N ASP A 842 -29.91 9.96 16.01
CA ASP A 842 -30.43 8.73 16.62
C ASP A 842 -29.66 7.47 16.19
N GLU A 843 -29.16 7.38 14.95
CA GLU A 843 -28.34 6.25 14.49
C GLU A 843 -26.96 6.25 15.17
N ALA A 844 -26.35 7.43 15.27
CA ALA A 844 -25.05 7.63 15.91
C ALA A 844 -25.14 7.39 17.43
N ASP A 845 -26.21 7.85 18.06
CA ASP A 845 -26.55 7.65 19.47
C ASP A 845 -26.84 6.17 19.78
N ARG A 846 -27.50 5.45 18.86
CA ARG A 846 -27.63 3.99 18.94
C ARG A 846 -26.27 3.30 18.78
N LEU A 847 -25.47 3.69 17.79
CA LEU A 847 -24.16 3.09 17.52
C LEU A 847 -23.17 3.27 18.68
N CYS A 848 -23.17 4.44 19.33
CA CYS A 848 -22.33 4.65 20.52
C CYS A 848 -22.74 3.73 21.68
N ARG A 849 -24.04 3.53 21.93
CA ARG A 849 -24.49 2.53 22.92
C ARG A 849 -24.12 1.11 22.52
N GLU A 850 -24.24 0.77 21.24
CA GLU A 850 -23.81 -0.54 20.70
C GLU A 850 -22.31 -0.77 20.90
N ILE A 851 -21.45 0.25 20.72
CA ILE A 851 -20.01 0.20 21.00
C ILE A 851 -19.72 0.03 22.51
N MET A 852 -20.42 0.78 23.36
CA MET A 852 -20.24 0.69 24.82
C MET A 852 -20.73 -0.65 25.39
N ALA A 853 -21.81 -1.22 24.86
CA ALA A 853 -22.26 -2.56 25.21
C ALA A 853 -21.24 -3.64 24.81
N VAL A 854 -20.57 -3.50 23.66
CA VAL A 854 -19.45 -4.38 23.27
C VAL A 854 -18.26 -4.23 24.22
N ARG A 855 -17.93 -3.01 24.67
CA ARG A 855 -16.92 -2.76 25.71
C ARG A 855 -17.27 -3.45 27.03
N GLU A 856 -18.52 -3.35 27.47
CA GLU A 856 -19.01 -3.94 28.73
C GLU A 856 -19.10 -5.47 28.70
N ALA A 857 -19.23 -6.06 27.51
CA ALA A 857 -19.20 -7.51 27.31
C ALA A 857 -17.77 -8.11 27.23
N LEU A 858 -16.73 -7.28 27.17
CA LEU A 858 -15.34 -7.75 27.13
C LEU A 858 -14.80 -8.11 28.52
N PRO A 859 -13.96 -9.15 28.64
CA PRO A 859 -13.44 -9.59 29.92
C PRO A 859 -12.43 -8.59 30.49
N GLY A 860 -12.56 -8.30 31.79
CA GLY A 860 -11.59 -7.51 32.58
C GLY A 860 -11.40 -6.07 32.12
N GLU A 861 -10.25 -5.46 32.48
CA GLU A 861 -9.96 -4.11 32.03
C GLU A 861 -9.70 -4.07 30.53
N THR A 862 -10.43 -3.19 29.84
CA THR A 862 -10.48 -3.06 28.39
C THR A 862 -9.97 -1.69 27.97
N ILE A 863 -8.87 -1.64 27.20
CA ILE A 863 -8.43 -0.41 26.54
C ILE A 863 -9.28 -0.17 25.29
N VAL A 864 -9.82 1.04 25.14
CA VAL A 864 -10.53 1.47 23.94
C VAL A 864 -9.62 2.38 23.12
N SER A 865 -9.61 2.27 21.79
CA SER A 865 -8.82 3.15 20.94
C SER A 865 -9.51 3.42 19.60
N GLY A 866 -9.34 4.63 19.06
CA GLY A 866 -10.03 5.06 17.84
C GLY A 866 -9.56 6.42 17.34
N ASN A 867 -10.29 7.02 16.40
CA ASN A 867 -10.08 8.41 16.00
C ASN A 867 -10.36 9.35 17.21
N LYS A 868 -9.58 10.43 17.33
CA LYS A 868 -9.60 11.32 18.51
C LYS A 868 -11.00 11.83 18.85
N ASP A 869 -11.70 12.40 17.88
CA ASP A 869 -13.02 13.00 18.08
C ASP A 869 -14.05 11.96 18.53
N VAL A 870 -13.90 10.70 18.09
CA VAL A 870 -14.74 9.57 18.52
C VAL A 870 -14.48 9.21 19.98
N ILE A 871 -13.22 9.18 20.41
CA ILE A 871 -12.84 8.87 21.79
C ILE A 871 -13.25 9.99 22.74
N GLU A 872 -13.10 11.25 22.34
CA GLU A 872 -13.61 12.41 23.10
C GLU A 872 -15.15 12.36 23.19
N HIS A 873 -15.87 12.10 22.09
CA HIS A 873 -17.34 11.96 22.12
C HIS A 873 -17.81 10.78 23.00
N LEU A 874 -17.12 9.64 22.98
CA LEU A 874 -17.43 8.50 23.86
C LEU A 874 -17.13 8.80 25.34
N THR A 875 -16.09 9.59 25.62
CA THR A 875 -15.74 10.06 26.97
C THR A 875 -16.81 11.00 27.50
N ASP A 876 -17.09 12.09 26.77
CA ASP A 876 -17.93 13.19 27.24
C ASP A 876 -19.43 12.81 27.32
N LYS A 877 -19.94 12.02 26.36
CA LYS A 877 -21.37 11.70 26.26
C LYS A 877 -21.76 10.36 26.89
N TYR A 878 -20.85 9.38 26.96
CA TYR A 878 -21.16 8.02 27.43
C TYR A 878 -20.25 7.55 28.58
N GLY A 879 -19.36 8.40 29.09
CA GLY A 879 -18.56 8.11 30.28
C GLY A 879 -17.45 7.10 30.08
N LEU A 880 -16.92 6.95 28.85
CA LEU A 880 -15.71 6.15 28.59
C LEU A 880 -14.56 6.69 29.48
N PRO A 881 -13.99 5.91 30.42
CA PRO A 881 -12.99 6.43 31.35
C PRO A 881 -11.66 6.71 30.64
N MET A 882 -11.16 7.95 30.77
CA MET A 882 -9.93 8.42 30.08
C MET A 882 -8.70 7.56 30.33
N GLN A 883 -8.57 6.93 31.50
CA GLN A 883 -7.46 6.01 31.80
C GLN A 883 -7.52 4.71 31.00
N SER A 884 -8.71 4.35 30.49
CA SER A 884 -8.99 3.18 29.64
C SER A 884 -9.20 3.55 28.17
N SER A 885 -8.69 4.71 27.73
CA SER A 885 -8.80 5.17 26.34
C SER A 885 -7.60 6.01 25.87
N ASP A 886 -7.14 5.79 24.64
CA ASP A 886 -6.28 6.74 23.89
C ASP A 886 -6.76 6.77 22.41
N TRP A 887 -6.10 7.55 21.53
CA TRP A 887 -6.48 7.71 20.12
C TRP A 887 -5.32 7.49 19.14
N PHE A 888 -5.65 7.20 17.88
CA PHE A 888 -4.68 7.02 16.79
C PHE A 888 -3.69 8.21 16.69
N GLY A 889 -2.43 7.94 16.36
CA GLY A 889 -1.34 8.92 16.40
C GLY A 889 -0.80 9.21 17.81
N ALA A 890 -1.55 8.93 18.89
CA ALA A 890 -1.08 9.06 20.28
C ALA A 890 -0.70 7.72 20.94
N VAL A 891 -1.10 6.58 20.36
CA VAL A 891 -0.91 5.22 20.91
C VAL A 891 0.54 4.74 21.01
N ARG A 892 1.44 5.25 20.16
CA ARG A 892 2.80 4.71 19.97
C ARG A 892 3.71 4.85 21.20
N GLY A 893 4.47 3.80 21.47
CA GLY A 893 5.39 3.71 22.61
C GLY A 893 4.72 3.58 23.98
N MET A 894 3.42 3.24 24.04
CA MET A 894 2.64 3.15 25.29
C MET A 894 1.97 1.78 25.47
N GLY A 895 2.51 0.96 26.37
CA GLY A 895 1.84 -0.26 26.82
C GLY A 895 0.55 0.01 27.61
N ALA A 896 -0.23 -1.05 27.78
CA ALA A 896 -1.42 -1.13 28.62
C ALA A 896 -1.41 -2.49 29.34
N ASP A 897 -0.34 -2.76 30.10
CA ASP A 897 0.00 -4.09 30.62
C ASP A 897 -1.14 -4.74 31.44
N ASP A 898 -1.84 -3.93 32.24
CA ASP A 898 -2.96 -4.31 33.10
C ASP A 898 -4.25 -4.66 32.32
N ALA A 899 -4.44 -4.13 31.11
CA ALA A 899 -5.64 -4.34 30.31
C ALA A 899 -5.59 -5.71 29.58
N VAL A 900 -6.51 -6.60 29.91
CA VAL A 900 -6.62 -7.95 29.30
C VAL A 900 -7.38 -7.96 27.98
N SER A 901 -8.08 -6.87 27.66
CA SER A 901 -8.88 -6.73 26.44
C SER A 901 -8.57 -5.43 25.70
N ALA A 902 -8.72 -5.43 24.37
CA ALA A 902 -8.59 -4.26 23.51
C ALA A 902 -9.79 -4.13 22.55
N LEU A 903 -10.36 -2.92 22.46
CA LEU A 903 -11.45 -2.57 21.57
C LEU A 903 -11.01 -1.42 20.65
N VAL A 904 -10.70 -1.71 19.39
CA VAL A 904 -10.27 -0.71 18.41
C VAL A 904 -11.42 -0.34 17.48
N VAL A 905 -11.80 0.93 17.48
CA VAL A 905 -13.03 1.46 16.88
C VAL A 905 -12.70 2.39 15.71
N GLY A 906 -13.20 2.04 14.52
CA GLY A 906 -13.00 2.83 13.31
C GLY A 906 -11.60 2.72 12.73
N ARG A 907 -11.24 3.73 11.95
CA ARG A 907 -9.99 3.89 11.21
C ARG A 907 -9.72 5.37 10.99
N ASP A 908 -8.47 5.79 11.05
CA ASP A 908 -8.11 7.16 10.65
C ASP A 908 -7.87 7.19 9.14
N GLN A 909 -8.82 7.77 8.39
CA GLN A 909 -8.73 7.83 6.93
C GLN A 909 -8.62 9.30 6.47
N PRO A 910 -7.43 9.76 6.04
CA PRO A 910 -7.27 11.06 5.41
C PRO A 910 -8.07 11.17 4.10
N SER A 911 -8.29 12.38 3.59
CA SER A 911 -8.71 12.55 2.19
C SER A 911 -7.62 12.06 1.23
N THR A 912 -7.93 11.82 -0.04
CA THR A 912 -6.90 11.47 -1.04
C THR A 912 -5.83 12.56 -1.13
N THR A 913 -6.23 13.83 -1.17
CA THR A 913 -5.32 14.98 -1.15
C THR A 913 -4.44 15.02 0.10
N ASP A 914 -4.97 14.69 1.28
CA ASP A 914 -4.18 14.63 2.52
C ASP A 914 -3.21 13.44 2.51
N ALA A 915 -3.61 12.28 1.99
CA ALA A 915 -2.76 11.09 1.86
C ALA A 915 -1.61 11.34 0.86
N GLU A 916 -1.92 11.97 -0.28
CA GLU A 916 -0.92 12.48 -1.21
C GLU A 916 0.04 13.44 -0.49
N ASP A 917 -0.48 14.47 0.17
CA ASP A 917 0.31 15.50 0.87
C ASP A 917 1.20 14.93 2.00
N MET A 918 0.81 13.81 2.62
CA MET A 918 1.66 13.04 3.54
C MET A 918 2.78 12.28 2.82
N ALA A 919 2.53 11.75 1.63
CA ALA A 919 3.51 10.99 0.82
C ALA A 919 4.52 11.89 0.07
N ARG A 920 4.07 13.07 -0.40
CA ARG A 920 4.86 14.04 -1.19
C ARG A 920 6.29 14.32 -0.71
N PRO A 921 6.61 14.46 0.60
CA PRO A 921 7.98 14.70 1.07
C PRO A 921 8.99 13.62 0.68
N PHE A 922 8.52 12.39 0.48
CA PHE A 922 9.34 11.20 0.21
C PHE A 922 9.45 10.89 -1.29
N LEU A 923 8.94 11.78 -2.15
CA LEU A 923 8.79 11.58 -3.61
C LEU A 923 9.51 12.65 -4.45
N ALA A 924 10.28 13.55 -3.83
CA ALA A 924 11.04 14.58 -4.53
C ALA A 924 12.17 14.00 -5.41
N ASP A 925 12.79 12.90 -4.97
CA ASP A 925 13.90 12.23 -5.64
C ASP A 925 13.47 11.10 -6.62
N ASP A 926 12.22 10.65 -6.53
CA ASP A 926 11.61 9.67 -7.42
C ASP A 926 11.53 10.21 -8.87
N PRO A 927 11.79 9.42 -9.93
CA PRO A 927 11.67 9.89 -11.32
C PRO A 927 10.22 9.94 -11.86
N MET A 928 9.26 9.23 -11.24
CA MET A 928 7.88 9.10 -11.75
C MET A 928 6.95 10.18 -11.17
N PRO A 929 6.06 10.78 -11.99
CA PRO A 929 5.04 11.71 -11.50
C PRO A 929 4.11 11.03 -10.51
N LEU A 930 3.58 11.79 -9.56
CA LEU A 930 2.52 11.36 -8.64
C LEU A 930 1.21 11.16 -9.42
N ILE A 931 0.52 10.03 -9.22
CA ILE A 931 -0.81 9.78 -9.78
C ILE A 931 -1.84 10.35 -8.79
N HIS A 932 -2.58 11.38 -9.20
CA HIS A 932 -3.61 12.02 -8.37
C HIS A 932 -4.93 11.25 -8.39
N ALA A 933 -5.73 11.38 -7.33
CA ALA A 933 -7.05 10.73 -7.23
C ALA A 933 -8.11 11.60 -6.54
N ASP A 934 -9.24 11.84 -7.22
CA ASP A 934 -10.39 12.55 -6.64
C ASP A 934 -11.10 11.75 -5.53
N ALA A 935 -10.97 10.42 -5.56
CA ALA A 935 -11.50 9.50 -4.56
C ALA A 935 -10.69 8.20 -4.51
N TYR A 936 -10.73 7.51 -3.37
CA TYR A 936 -10.18 6.15 -3.25
C TYR A 936 -10.96 5.15 -4.10
N MET A 937 -10.25 4.26 -4.78
CA MET A 937 -10.85 3.13 -5.49
C MET A 937 -11.14 1.96 -4.54
N LYS A 938 -12.05 1.06 -4.92
CA LYS A 938 -12.40 -0.12 -4.11
C LYS A 938 -11.64 -1.35 -4.61
N GLU A 939 -11.06 -2.09 -3.68
CA GLU A 939 -10.29 -3.33 -3.93
C GLU A 939 -10.79 -4.43 -2.98
N VAL A 940 -10.89 -5.68 -3.44
CA VAL A 940 -11.26 -6.83 -2.58
C VAL A 940 -9.99 -7.53 -2.12
N ARG A 941 -9.71 -7.49 -0.81
CA ARG A 941 -8.53 -8.10 -0.19
C ARG A 941 -8.93 -9.19 0.81
N GLY A 942 -8.07 -10.18 0.97
CA GLY A 942 -8.30 -11.30 1.90
C GLY A 942 -7.75 -11.05 3.30
N ARG A 943 -8.60 -11.15 4.34
CA ARG A 943 -8.17 -11.29 5.74
C ARG A 943 -7.66 -12.70 5.99
N ARG A 944 -6.50 -12.80 6.64
CA ARG A 944 -5.93 -14.06 7.15
C ARG A 944 -6.75 -14.54 8.34
N MET A 945 -7.47 -15.66 8.20
CA MET A 945 -8.12 -16.32 9.33
C MET A 945 -7.13 -17.26 10.04
N SER A 946 -7.34 -17.57 11.32
CA SER A 946 -6.47 -18.50 12.05
C SER A 946 -6.47 -19.89 11.45
N ASP A 947 -7.56 -20.32 10.81
CA ASP A 947 -7.62 -21.62 10.14
C ASP A 947 -6.95 -21.71 8.76
N GLY A 948 -6.31 -20.64 8.29
CA GLY A 948 -5.79 -20.55 6.94
C GLY A 948 -6.87 -20.38 5.86
N SER A 949 -8.15 -20.27 6.22
CA SER A 949 -9.16 -19.71 5.32
C SER A 949 -8.95 -18.21 5.14
N VAL A 950 -9.69 -17.62 4.21
CA VAL A 950 -9.56 -16.20 3.87
C VAL A 950 -10.95 -15.57 3.77
N VAL A 951 -11.19 -14.54 4.58
CA VAL A 951 -12.42 -13.74 4.51
C VAL A 951 -12.17 -12.56 3.59
N ALA A 952 -12.88 -12.49 2.47
CA ALA A 952 -12.77 -11.39 1.52
C ALA A 952 -13.42 -10.11 2.09
N VAL A 953 -12.74 -8.97 1.97
CA VAL A 953 -13.20 -7.66 2.45
C VAL A 953 -12.93 -6.60 1.41
N THR A 954 -13.96 -5.84 1.03
CA THR A 954 -13.82 -4.68 0.15
C THR A 954 -13.26 -3.50 0.93
N VAL A 955 -12.03 -3.11 0.61
CA VAL A 955 -11.30 -1.96 1.19
C VAL A 955 -11.24 -0.80 0.20
N GLU A 956 -10.82 0.36 0.71
CA GLU A 956 -10.58 1.57 -0.09
C GLU A 956 -9.07 1.82 -0.18
N VAL A 957 -8.57 2.04 -1.39
CA VAL A 957 -7.14 2.11 -1.72
C VAL A 957 -6.85 3.27 -2.66
N HIS A 958 -5.60 3.74 -2.69
CA HIS A 958 -5.12 4.78 -3.58
C HIS A 958 -4.49 4.17 -4.85
N PRO A 959 -4.73 4.72 -6.06
CA PRO A 959 -4.15 4.16 -7.30
C PRO A 959 -2.63 4.33 -7.39
N ASP A 960 -2.06 5.39 -6.82
CA ASP A 960 -0.60 5.48 -6.63
C ASP A 960 -0.15 4.60 -5.46
N TYR A 961 0.65 3.56 -5.75
CA TYR A 961 1.12 2.62 -4.73
C TYR A 961 1.98 3.29 -3.63
N ARG A 962 2.64 4.41 -3.92
CA ARG A 962 3.50 5.13 -2.96
C ARG A 962 2.68 5.96 -1.97
N VAL A 963 1.48 6.37 -2.39
CA VAL A 963 0.48 6.98 -1.50
C VAL A 963 -0.28 5.88 -0.76
N GLN A 964 -0.54 4.73 -1.38
CA GLN A 964 -1.10 3.56 -0.69
C GLN A 964 -0.19 3.08 0.45
N ASP A 965 1.15 3.08 0.24
CA ASP A 965 2.13 2.84 1.31
C ASP A 965 1.96 3.78 2.50
N MET A 966 1.72 5.07 2.24
CA MET A 966 1.49 6.07 3.27
C MET A 966 0.12 5.90 3.93
N LEU A 967 -0.92 5.58 3.16
CA LEU A 967 -2.26 5.30 3.66
C LEU A 967 -2.25 4.12 4.64
N GLU A 968 -1.65 2.99 4.25
CA GLU A 968 -1.52 1.82 5.13
C GLU A 968 -0.65 2.13 6.36
N GLN A 969 0.33 3.03 6.23
CA GLN A 969 1.17 3.46 7.35
C GLN A 969 0.43 4.34 8.38
N VAL A 970 -0.58 5.12 7.98
CA VAL A 970 -1.38 5.98 8.89
C VAL A 970 -2.71 5.36 9.33
N ARG A 971 -3.26 4.43 8.55
CA ARG A 971 -4.60 3.86 8.76
C ARG A 971 -4.55 2.44 9.30
N GLU A 972 -4.02 1.49 8.54
CA GLU A 972 -3.90 0.09 8.92
C GLU A 972 -2.89 -0.11 10.07
N ALA A 973 -1.70 0.48 9.97
CA ALA A 973 -0.63 0.33 10.96
C ALA A 973 -0.98 0.94 12.33
N GLU A 974 -1.69 2.07 12.39
CA GLU A 974 -2.13 2.67 13.66
C GLU A 974 -3.15 1.79 14.39
N ILE A 975 -4.01 1.06 13.66
CA ILE A 975 -4.95 0.09 14.26
C ILE A 975 -4.18 -1.10 14.83
N VAL A 976 -3.16 -1.59 14.12
CA VAL A 976 -2.30 -2.67 14.61
C VAL A 976 -1.52 -2.24 15.86
N GLN A 977 -0.95 -1.03 15.87
CA GLN A 977 -0.29 -0.46 17.06
C GLN A 977 -1.26 -0.30 18.23
N ALA A 978 -2.48 0.19 18.00
CA ALA A 978 -3.50 0.36 19.04
C ALA A 978 -3.90 -0.97 19.70
N MET A 979 -4.00 -2.05 18.93
CA MET A 979 -4.19 -3.41 19.43
C MET A 979 -2.97 -3.90 20.22
N ASP A 980 -1.75 -3.73 19.70
CA ASP A 980 -0.55 -4.32 20.30
C ASP A 980 -0.16 -3.71 21.66
N ARG A 981 -0.85 -2.64 22.10
CA ARG A 981 -0.70 -2.02 23.44
C ARG A 981 -0.98 -2.96 24.61
N VAL A 982 -1.95 -3.87 24.49
CA VAL A 982 -2.18 -4.91 25.53
C VAL A 982 -1.10 -6.00 25.49
N ALA A 983 -0.11 -5.89 24.59
CA ALA A 983 0.95 -6.84 24.38
C ALA A 983 0.43 -8.29 24.24
N PRO A 984 -0.41 -8.58 23.22
CA PRO A 984 -0.86 -9.94 22.93
C PRO A 984 0.32 -10.85 22.53
N THR A 985 1.48 -10.28 22.19
CA THR A 985 2.74 -11.02 22.03
C THR A 985 3.31 -11.58 23.33
N ASN A 986 2.88 -11.09 24.51
CA ASN A 986 3.37 -11.49 25.84
C ASN A 986 2.41 -12.40 26.63
N GLY A 987 1.15 -12.52 26.23
CA GLY A 987 0.14 -13.34 26.92
C GLY A 987 -1.21 -13.27 26.20
N ALA A 988 -2.12 -14.21 26.48
CA ALA A 988 -3.42 -14.26 25.81
C ALA A 988 -4.30 -13.04 26.18
N ARG A 989 -4.79 -12.32 25.16
CA ARG A 989 -5.70 -11.17 25.29
C ARG A 989 -6.96 -11.36 24.43
N MET A 990 -8.02 -10.61 24.69
CA MET A 990 -9.18 -10.53 23.79
C MET A 990 -9.11 -9.24 22.97
N VAL A 991 -9.20 -9.32 21.65
CA VAL A 991 -9.11 -8.17 20.75
C VAL A 991 -10.33 -8.09 19.85
N VAL A 992 -11.00 -6.95 19.84
CA VAL A 992 -12.12 -6.65 18.94
C VAL A 992 -11.75 -5.47 18.03
N LEU A 993 -11.84 -5.69 16.72
CA LEU A 993 -11.41 -4.77 15.67
C LEU A 993 -12.65 -4.32 14.86
N MET A 994 -13.27 -3.22 15.31
CA MET A 994 -14.47 -2.62 14.71
C MET A 994 -14.09 -1.72 13.51
N ASN A 995 -13.64 -2.36 12.43
CA ASN A 995 -13.34 -1.76 11.12
C ASN A 995 -13.61 -2.74 9.98
N ASN A 996 -13.64 -2.25 8.74
CA ASN A 996 -13.74 -3.05 7.52
C ASN A 996 -12.45 -2.96 6.67
N LEU A 997 -11.29 -3.10 7.33
CA LEU A 997 -9.97 -3.15 6.69
C LEU A 997 -9.38 -4.56 6.73
N VAL A 998 -8.30 -4.76 5.98
CA VAL A 998 -7.42 -5.93 6.11
C VAL A 998 -6.15 -5.45 6.84
N LEU A 999 -5.70 -6.21 7.83
CA LEU A 999 -4.60 -5.85 8.74
C LEU A 999 -3.63 -7.03 8.85
N ASP A 1000 -2.36 -6.79 9.20
CA ASP A 1000 -1.41 -7.87 9.47
C ASP A 1000 -1.64 -8.50 10.85
N VAL A 1001 -2.79 -9.16 10.95
CA VAL A 1001 -3.25 -9.91 12.11
C VAL A 1001 -3.87 -11.21 11.62
N THR A 1002 -3.81 -12.23 12.46
CA THR A 1002 -4.51 -13.49 12.24
C THR A 1002 -5.85 -13.39 12.96
N TYR A 1003 -6.97 -13.48 12.23
CA TYR A 1003 -8.33 -13.34 12.79
C TYR A 1003 -8.93 -14.70 13.17
N ASP A 1004 -9.40 -14.86 14.39
CA ASP A 1004 -10.13 -16.07 14.78
C ASP A 1004 -11.59 -16.05 14.34
N LYS A 1005 -12.17 -14.85 14.22
CA LYS A 1005 -13.56 -14.69 13.80
C LYS A 1005 -13.77 -13.39 13.03
N CYS A 1006 -14.54 -13.46 11.95
CA CYS A 1006 -15.12 -12.29 11.29
C CYS A 1006 -16.64 -12.32 11.44
N VAL A 1007 -17.26 -11.22 11.88
CA VAL A 1007 -18.70 -11.13 12.17
C VAL A 1007 -19.33 -9.84 11.64
N ARG A 1008 -20.63 -9.85 11.32
CA ARG A 1008 -21.36 -8.60 11.03
C ARG A 1008 -21.57 -7.81 12.33
N HIS A 1009 -21.69 -6.48 12.24
CA HIS A 1009 -21.87 -5.58 13.42
C HIS A 1009 -22.97 -6.04 14.38
N ALA A 1010 -24.14 -6.44 13.85
CA ALA A 1010 -25.27 -6.93 14.65
C ALA A 1010 -24.96 -8.23 15.41
N GLU A 1011 -24.08 -9.09 14.88
CA GLU A 1011 -23.67 -10.33 15.54
C GLU A 1011 -22.66 -10.06 16.67
N LEU A 1012 -21.78 -9.07 16.50
CA LEU A 1012 -20.85 -8.62 17.55
C LEU A 1012 -21.62 -8.07 18.75
N VAL A 1013 -22.51 -7.10 18.53
CA VAL A 1013 -23.35 -6.48 19.57
C VAL A 1013 -24.24 -7.52 20.26
N ALA A 1014 -24.68 -8.55 19.52
CA ALA A 1014 -25.52 -9.60 20.06
C ALA A 1014 -24.78 -10.65 20.91
N GLY A 1015 -23.44 -10.69 20.88
CA GLY A 1015 -22.64 -11.74 21.52
C GLY A 1015 -22.56 -13.05 20.71
N GLY A 1016 -22.72 -12.99 19.38
CA GLY A 1016 -22.57 -14.12 18.47
C GLY A 1016 -23.69 -14.28 17.42
N ALA A 1017 -23.49 -15.22 16.50
CA ALA A 1017 -24.52 -15.64 15.55
C ALA A 1017 -25.72 -16.25 16.28
N ARG A 1018 -26.88 -16.36 15.62
CA ARG A 1018 -28.11 -16.79 16.32
C ARG A 1018 -28.01 -18.23 16.78
N TRP A 1019 -27.42 -19.10 15.96
CA TRP A 1019 -27.21 -20.50 16.32
C TRP A 1019 -26.27 -20.67 17.53
N GLU A 1020 -25.20 -19.88 17.63
CA GLU A 1020 -24.28 -19.87 18.78
C GLU A 1020 -25.02 -19.46 20.06
N ARG A 1021 -25.83 -18.41 19.99
CA ARG A 1021 -26.60 -17.90 21.13
C ARG A 1021 -27.70 -18.88 21.57
N ALA A 1022 -28.38 -19.53 20.64
CA ALA A 1022 -29.33 -20.61 20.94
C ALA A 1022 -28.66 -21.79 21.67
N LEU A 1023 -27.50 -22.23 21.16
CA LEU A 1023 -26.70 -23.29 21.77
C LEU A 1023 -26.17 -22.86 23.16
N ALA A 1024 -25.70 -21.62 23.33
CA ALA A 1024 -25.24 -21.08 24.61
C ALA A 1024 -26.38 -20.95 25.65
N MET A 1025 -27.62 -20.67 25.21
CA MET A 1025 -28.79 -20.63 26.11
C MET A 1025 -29.14 -22.01 26.67
N ARG A 1026 -29.17 -23.06 25.84
CA ARG A 1026 -29.75 -24.37 26.20
C ARG A 1026 -28.76 -25.53 26.27
N GLY A 1027 -27.56 -25.43 25.70
CA GLY A 1027 -26.62 -26.54 25.50
C GLY A 1027 -27.02 -27.55 24.43
N VAL A 1028 -28.14 -27.32 23.72
CA VAL A 1028 -28.68 -28.16 22.66
C VAL A 1028 -29.27 -27.27 21.58
N LEU A 1029 -29.05 -27.61 20.29
CA LEU A 1029 -29.65 -26.94 19.14
C LEU A 1029 -30.11 -27.98 18.10
N PRO A 1030 -31.43 -28.27 17.98
CA PRO A 1030 -31.97 -29.13 16.93
C PRO A 1030 -31.96 -28.42 15.57
N LEU A 1031 -31.28 -28.98 14.58
CA LEU A 1031 -31.14 -28.44 13.22
C LEU A 1031 -32.36 -28.78 12.35
N LYS A 1032 -33.56 -28.52 12.87
CA LYS A 1032 -34.84 -28.58 12.16
C LYS A 1032 -35.44 -27.18 12.15
N PRO A 1033 -35.59 -26.53 10.99
CA PRO A 1033 -36.01 -25.11 10.90
C PRO A 1033 -37.27 -24.76 11.71
N ALA A 1034 -38.32 -25.58 11.64
CA ALA A 1034 -39.53 -25.41 12.44
C ALA A 1034 -39.30 -25.44 13.96
N GLU A 1035 -38.39 -26.27 14.49
CA GLU A 1035 -38.10 -26.34 15.93
C GLU A 1035 -37.27 -25.15 16.38
N MET A 1036 -36.29 -24.72 15.58
CA MET A 1036 -35.49 -23.53 15.88
C MET A 1036 -36.38 -22.28 15.99
N HIS A 1037 -37.31 -22.10 15.06
CA HIS A 1037 -38.32 -21.04 15.12
C HIS A 1037 -39.27 -21.19 16.32
N ARG A 1038 -39.76 -22.41 16.62
CA ARG A 1038 -40.67 -22.67 17.75
C ARG A 1038 -40.02 -22.40 19.12
N ILE A 1039 -38.76 -22.80 19.30
CA ILE A 1039 -38.06 -22.74 20.59
C ILE A 1039 -37.41 -21.36 20.81
N TRP A 1040 -36.93 -20.71 19.74
CA TRP A 1040 -36.32 -19.37 19.80
C TRP A 1040 -36.93 -18.42 18.74
N PRO A 1041 -38.22 -18.04 18.86
CA PRO A 1041 -38.85 -17.10 17.92
C PRO A 1041 -38.16 -15.72 17.90
N ASN A 1042 -37.57 -15.32 19.03
CA ASN A 1042 -36.79 -14.08 19.17
C ASN A 1042 -35.39 -14.13 18.50
N LEU A 1043 -34.98 -15.30 17.98
CA LEU A 1043 -33.78 -15.44 17.16
C LEU A 1043 -34.18 -15.66 15.69
N TRP A 1044 -35.09 -16.60 15.43
CA TRP A 1044 -35.62 -16.84 14.09
C TRP A 1044 -37.11 -16.56 14.05
N GLU A 1045 -37.45 -15.38 13.53
CA GLU A 1045 -38.84 -14.90 13.35
C GLU A 1045 -39.68 -15.77 12.41
N SER A 1046 -39.03 -16.63 11.60
CA SER A 1046 -39.71 -17.58 10.73
C SER A 1046 -38.87 -18.83 10.47
N GLU A 1047 -39.55 -19.93 10.09
CA GLU A 1047 -38.89 -21.15 9.62
C GLU A 1047 -37.94 -20.90 8.43
N ARG A 1048 -38.29 -19.96 7.54
CA ARG A 1048 -37.43 -19.57 6.40
C ARG A 1048 -36.09 -18.99 6.87
N SER A 1049 -36.09 -18.19 7.94
CA SER A 1049 -34.87 -17.62 8.53
C SER A 1049 -33.98 -18.70 9.15
N ALA A 1050 -34.57 -19.62 9.92
CA ALA A 1050 -33.84 -20.76 10.49
C ALA A 1050 -33.27 -21.68 9.40
N LYS A 1051 -34.02 -21.93 8.32
CA LYS A 1051 -33.57 -22.75 7.19
C LYS A 1051 -32.37 -22.13 6.46
N TRP A 1052 -32.36 -20.81 6.26
CA TRP A 1052 -31.22 -20.11 5.67
C TRP A 1052 -29.99 -20.19 6.57
N GLU A 1053 -30.13 -19.97 7.89
CA GLU A 1053 -28.97 -20.04 8.80
C GLU A 1053 -28.42 -21.47 8.97
N ILE A 1054 -29.27 -22.50 8.89
CA ILE A 1054 -28.81 -23.89 8.76
C ILE A 1054 -28.02 -24.10 7.47
N ALA A 1055 -28.45 -23.55 6.33
CA ALA A 1055 -27.74 -23.73 5.07
C ALA A 1055 -26.37 -23.03 5.08
N GLU A 1056 -26.35 -21.73 5.36
CA GLU A 1056 -25.15 -20.90 5.18
C GLU A 1056 -24.16 -20.96 6.36
N LYS A 1057 -24.64 -21.15 7.60
CA LYS A 1057 -23.80 -21.01 8.80
C LYS A 1057 -23.60 -22.30 9.59
N VAL A 1058 -24.60 -23.18 9.66
CA VAL A 1058 -24.50 -24.43 10.44
C VAL A 1058 -24.22 -25.66 9.57
N GLY A 1059 -24.52 -25.62 8.27
CA GLY A 1059 -24.28 -26.71 7.32
C GLY A 1059 -22.81 -27.09 7.19
N PRO A 1060 -21.89 -26.14 6.88
CA PRO A 1060 -20.46 -26.39 6.82
C PRO A 1060 -19.86 -26.88 8.15
N VAL A 1061 -20.44 -26.46 9.28
CA VAL A 1061 -20.07 -26.91 10.63
C VAL A 1061 -20.54 -28.35 10.87
N TRP A 1062 -21.77 -28.68 10.47
CA TRP A 1062 -22.36 -30.00 10.67
C TRP A 1062 -21.60 -31.11 9.94
N GLU A 1063 -21.28 -30.91 8.66
CA GLU A 1063 -20.66 -31.98 7.85
C GLU A 1063 -19.32 -32.43 8.44
N ARG A 1064 -18.57 -31.46 8.98
CA ARG A 1064 -17.31 -31.65 9.71
C ARG A 1064 -17.48 -32.41 11.03
N PHE A 1065 -18.62 -32.27 11.71
CA PHE A 1065 -18.96 -33.09 12.89
C PHE A 1065 -19.32 -34.56 12.54
N THR A 1066 -19.71 -34.86 11.30
CA THR A 1066 -20.11 -36.23 10.89
C THR A 1066 -19.01 -37.08 10.24
N GLY A 1067 -17.75 -36.65 10.29
CA GLY A 1067 -16.60 -37.52 9.99
C GLY A 1067 -16.50 -38.04 8.56
N GLN A 1068 -16.84 -37.22 7.56
CA GLN A 1068 -16.59 -37.54 6.14
C GLN A 1068 -15.42 -36.72 5.61
N ASP A 1069 -14.47 -37.39 4.93
CA ASP A 1069 -13.18 -36.80 4.54
C ASP A 1069 -13.30 -35.61 3.56
N SER A 1070 -12.66 -34.49 3.91
CA SER A 1070 -12.42 -33.36 2.99
C SER A 1070 -11.15 -32.60 3.39
N GLN A 1071 -10.12 -32.69 2.55
CA GLN A 1071 -8.72 -32.33 2.88
C GLN A 1071 -8.39 -30.82 2.73
N ILE A 1072 -9.33 -29.94 3.04
CA ILE A 1072 -9.17 -28.48 2.86
C ILE A 1072 -9.42 -27.66 4.14
N ILE A 1073 -10.02 -28.24 5.19
CA ILE A 1073 -10.37 -27.50 6.41
C ILE A 1073 -9.92 -28.28 7.66
N GLU A 1074 -8.67 -28.13 8.05
CA GLU A 1074 -8.10 -28.83 9.22
C GLU A 1074 -8.09 -27.95 10.49
N PHE A 1075 -7.80 -26.65 10.36
CA PHE A 1075 -7.36 -25.80 11.48
C PHE A 1075 -8.51 -25.15 12.29
N HIS A 1076 -9.66 -24.76 11.70
CA HIS A 1076 -10.74 -24.01 12.40
C HIS A 1076 -11.48 -24.79 13.51
N LEU A 1077 -11.12 -26.06 13.77
CA LEU A 1077 -11.82 -26.90 14.75
C LEU A 1077 -11.09 -27.08 16.09
N GLU A 1078 -9.78 -26.83 16.18
CA GLU A 1078 -9.05 -27.06 17.45
C GLU A 1078 -9.53 -26.15 18.60
N ASN A 1079 -10.29 -25.08 18.30
CA ASN A 1079 -10.94 -24.18 19.26
C ASN A 1079 -12.44 -24.50 19.53
N LEU A 1080 -13.03 -25.51 18.88
CA LEU A 1080 -14.46 -25.86 19.06
C LEU A 1080 -14.71 -27.34 19.37
N SER A 1081 -13.93 -28.28 18.83
CA SER A 1081 -13.99 -29.69 19.26
C SER A 1081 -13.33 -29.90 20.62
N SER A 1082 -12.40 -29.02 21.01
CA SER A 1082 -11.83 -28.93 22.36
C SER A 1082 -12.84 -28.48 23.44
N GLU A 1083 -13.93 -27.83 23.04
CA GLU A 1083 -15.02 -27.41 23.93
C GLU A 1083 -16.11 -28.49 24.13
N GLY A 1084 -15.99 -29.68 23.55
CA GLY A 1084 -16.90 -30.80 23.87
C GLY A 1084 -18.33 -30.67 23.32
N VAL A 1085 -18.56 -29.78 22.36
CA VAL A 1085 -19.77 -29.78 21.53
C VAL A 1085 -19.66 -30.87 20.45
N VAL A 1086 -20.74 -31.62 20.21
CA VAL A 1086 -20.81 -32.68 19.20
C VAL A 1086 -22.06 -32.59 18.33
N GLY A 1087 -21.97 -33.11 17.09
CA GLY A 1087 -23.13 -33.36 16.23
C GLY A 1087 -23.79 -34.70 16.56
N VAL A 1088 -25.11 -34.71 16.68
CA VAL A 1088 -25.92 -35.88 17.08
C VAL A 1088 -27.07 -36.06 16.08
N SER A 1089 -27.23 -37.25 15.51
CA SER A 1089 -28.39 -37.58 14.68
C SER A 1089 -29.45 -38.28 15.53
N TYR A 1090 -30.71 -37.86 15.43
CA TYR A 1090 -31.78 -38.29 16.33
C TYR A 1090 -33.13 -38.54 15.62
N ARG A 1091 -34.03 -39.25 16.30
CA ARG A 1091 -35.42 -39.50 15.87
C ARG A 1091 -36.38 -39.32 17.04
N PRO A 1092 -37.47 -38.54 16.89
CA PRO A 1092 -38.62 -38.61 17.78
C PRO A 1092 -39.26 -40.01 17.76
N VAL A 1093 -39.58 -40.55 18.93
CA VAL A 1093 -40.20 -41.88 19.07
C VAL A 1093 -41.58 -41.89 18.42
N GLY A 1094 -41.79 -42.85 17.51
CA GLY A 1094 -43.03 -43.00 16.72
C GLY A 1094 -42.91 -42.56 15.25
N GLN A 1095 -41.90 -41.76 14.88
CA GLN A 1095 -41.75 -41.27 13.51
C GLN A 1095 -41.19 -42.35 12.56
N ARG A 1096 -42.07 -43.06 11.85
CA ARG A 1096 -41.69 -44.05 10.81
C ARG A 1096 -41.46 -43.38 9.44
N GLY A 1097 -40.38 -43.76 8.75
CA GLY A 1097 -40.20 -43.54 7.30
C GLY A 1097 -39.28 -42.40 6.85
N GLY A 1098 -38.89 -41.45 7.72
CA GLY A 1098 -37.98 -40.36 7.36
C GLY A 1098 -36.48 -40.65 7.60
N PRO A 1099 -35.56 -39.81 7.09
CA PRO A 1099 -34.18 -39.75 7.57
C PRO A 1099 -34.14 -39.25 9.05
N PRO A 1100 -33.05 -39.49 9.79
CA PRO A 1100 -32.88 -38.90 11.13
C PRO A 1100 -32.69 -37.37 11.04
N THR A 1101 -33.12 -36.67 12.08
CA THR A 1101 -32.92 -35.21 12.24
C THR A 1101 -31.55 -34.95 12.87
N ARG A 1102 -30.96 -33.79 12.65
CA ARG A 1102 -29.60 -33.41 13.10
C ARG A 1102 -29.68 -32.44 14.29
N ALA A 1103 -28.75 -32.48 15.23
CA ALA A 1103 -28.68 -31.54 16.36
C ALA A 1103 -27.25 -31.34 16.89
N LEU A 1104 -26.89 -30.14 17.33
CA LEU A 1104 -25.65 -29.89 18.09
C LEU A 1104 -25.93 -29.99 19.59
N VAL A 1105 -25.02 -30.59 20.37
CA VAL A 1105 -25.15 -30.78 21.83
C VAL A 1105 -23.81 -30.53 22.53
N ASP A 1106 -23.80 -29.72 23.59
CA ASP A 1106 -22.66 -29.51 24.48
C ASP A 1106 -22.64 -30.60 25.56
N LEU A 1107 -21.71 -31.56 25.45
CA LEU A 1107 -21.61 -32.71 26.36
C LEU A 1107 -21.15 -32.32 27.78
N ARG A 1108 -20.54 -31.15 27.96
CA ARG A 1108 -20.14 -30.64 29.30
C ARG A 1108 -21.38 -30.28 30.11
N ARG A 1109 -22.43 -29.83 29.43
CA ARG A 1109 -23.71 -29.39 30.01
C ARG A 1109 -24.76 -30.49 29.97
N HIS A 1110 -24.72 -31.35 28.94
CA HIS A 1110 -25.65 -32.45 28.71
C HIS A 1110 -24.92 -33.76 28.37
N PRO A 1111 -24.44 -34.51 29.39
CA PRO A 1111 -23.78 -35.80 29.18
C PRO A 1111 -24.66 -36.88 28.53
N ASP A 1112 -25.99 -36.70 28.56
CA ASP A 1112 -26.97 -37.51 27.81
C ASP A 1112 -27.69 -36.65 26.75
N PRO A 1113 -27.24 -36.70 25.48
CA PRO A 1113 -27.90 -36.01 24.37
C PRO A 1113 -29.33 -36.48 24.09
N ALA A 1114 -29.70 -37.73 24.41
CA ALA A 1114 -31.06 -38.22 24.18
C ALA A 1114 -32.03 -37.62 25.19
N ALA A 1115 -31.65 -37.56 26.47
CA ALA A 1115 -32.43 -36.89 27.52
C ALA A 1115 -32.57 -35.38 27.23
N ALA A 1116 -31.47 -34.70 26.88
CA ALA A 1116 -31.48 -33.26 26.64
C ALA A 1116 -32.27 -32.86 25.37
N LEU A 1117 -32.24 -33.68 24.32
CA LEU A 1117 -33.12 -33.49 23.16
C LEU A 1117 -34.59 -33.81 23.49
N ALA A 1118 -34.87 -34.80 24.34
CA ALA A 1118 -36.23 -35.15 24.72
C ALA A 1118 -36.90 -34.08 25.60
N ASP A 1119 -36.15 -33.48 26.52
CA ASP A 1119 -36.57 -32.32 27.33
C ASP A 1119 -36.88 -31.11 26.44
N LEU A 1120 -35.91 -30.68 25.62
CA LEU A 1120 -36.05 -29.49 24.77
C LEU A 1120 -37.15 -29.61 23.70
N LEU A 1121 -37.44 -30.83 23.23
CA LEU A 1121 -38.46 -31.09 22.21
C LEU A 1121 -39.81 -31.52 22.79
N GLU A 1122 -39.92 -31.71 24.10
CA GLU A 1122 -41.13 -32.19 24.81
C GLU A 1122 -41.65 -33.55 24.30
N VAL A 1123 -40.77 -34.35 23.66
CA VAL A 1123 -41.10 -35.63 23.00
C VAL A 1123 -39.95 -36.60 23.21
N ALA A 1124 -40.23 -37.86 23.55
CA ALA A 1124 -39.20 -38.88 23.69
C ALA A 1124 -38.36 -39.02 22.41
N VAL A 1125 -37.03 -39.00 22.55
CA VAL A 1125 -36.06 -39.04 21.44
C VAL A 1125 -35.17 -40.27 21.56
N THR A 1126 -34.82 -40.87 20.42
CA THR A 1126 -33.75 -41.86 20.29
C THR A 1126 -32.61 -41.25 19.48
N VAL A 1127 -31.41 -41.21 20.05
CA VAL A 1127 -30.18 -40.92 19.29
C VAL A 1127 -29.88 -42.11 18.38
N VAL A 1128 -29.58 -41.82 17.12
CA VAL A 1128 -29.38 -42.79 16.04
C VAL A 1128 -27.91 -42.90 15.66
N ASP A 1129 -27.18 -41.78 15.75
CA ASP A 1129 -25.76 -41.71 15.44
C ASP A 1129 -25.09 -40.60 16.28
N MET A 1130 -23.87 -40.87 16.74
CA MET A 1130 -23.01 -39.97 17.49
C MET A 1130 -21.55 -40.34 17.17
N PRO A 1131 -20.71 -39.39 16.72
CA PRO A 1131 -19.30 -39.67 16.45
C PRO A 1131 -18.57 -40.11 17.73
N THR A 1132 -17.77 -41.18 17.64
CA THR A 1132 -16.80 -41.51 18.70
C THR A 1132 -15.78 -40.38 18.80
N THR A 1133 -15.71 -39.72 19.94
CA THR A 1133 -14.73 -38.68 20.23
C THR A 1133 -13.31 -39.25 20.16
N ALA A 1134 -12.49 -38.69 19.26
CA ALA A 1134 -11.06 -38.93 19.30
C ALA A 1134 -10.51 -38.38 20.63
N ALA A 1135 -9.71 -39.18 21.34
CA ALA A 1135 -9.11 -38.74 22.59
C ALA A 1135 -8.23 -37.50 22.33
N PRO A 1136 -8.33 -36.43 23.15
CA PRO A 1136 -7.57 -35.21 22.90
C PRO A 1136 -6.07 -35.50 22.99
N LYS A 1137 -5.31 -35.03 22.00
CA LYS A 1137 -3.87 -34.80 22.18
C LYS A 1137 -3.71 -33.86 23.37
N ALA A 1138 -2.72 -34.11 24.22
CA ALA A 1138 -2.54 -33.39 25.48
C ALA A 1138 -2.14 -31.92 25.25
N GLY A 1139 -3.13 -31.06 25.06
CA GLY A 1139 -2.98 -29.61 25.15
C GLY A 1139 -2.65 -29.20 26.58
N VAL A 1140 -1.77 -28.20 26.73
CA VAL A 1140 -1.41 -27.66 28.04
C VAL A 1140 -2.62 -26.91 28.61
N ALA A 1141 -3.20 -27.42 29.69
CA ALA A 1141 -4.30 -26.74 30.38
C ALA A 1141 -3.83 -25.39 30.98
N PRO A 1142 -4.69 -24.35 31.00
CA PRO A 1142 -4.37 -23.10 31.65
C PRO A 1142 -4.32 -23.30 33.17
N VAL A 1143 -3.10 -23.42 33.71
CA VAL A 1143 -2.86 -23.49 35.16
C VAL A 1143 -3.09 -22.09 35.76
N VAL A 1144 -4.32 -21.85 36.24
CA VAL A 1144 -4.62 -20.73 37.13
C VAL A 1144 -4.17 -21.11 38.54
N GLU A 1145 -2.88 -20.99 38.80
CA GLU A 1145 -2.35 -21.14 40.15
C GLU A 1145 -2.69 -19.90 41.00
N PRO A 1146 -3.29 -20.06 42.19
CA PRO A 1146 -3.57 -18.95 43.09
C PRO A 1146 -2.26 -18.38 43.66
N VAL A 1147 -2.15 -17.06 43.72
CA VAL A 1147 -0.96 -16.37 44.25
C VAL A 1147 -0.69 -16.80 45.69
N ALA A 1148 0.50 -17.37 45.93
CA ALA A 1148 1.00 -17.71 47.24
C ALA A 1148 2.27 -16.91 47.55
N ASP A 1149 2.30 -16.22 48.70
CA ASP A 1149 3.44 -15.42 49.15
C ASP A 1149 4.69 -16.27 49.38
N VAL A 1150 5.82 -15.89 48.79
CA VAL A 1150 7.15 -16.39 49.17
C VAL A 1150 8.13 -15.22 49.29
N ALA A 1151 8.73 -15.09 50.48
CA ALA A 1151 9.69 -14.04 50.84
C ALA A 1151 11.10 -14.30 50.24
N PRO A 1152 12.01 -13.31 50.19
CA PRO A 1152 13.20 -13.37 49.34
C PRO A 1152 14.35 -14.23 49.93
N VAL A 1153 15.11 -14.90 49.06
CA VAL A 1153 16.31 -15.67 49.45
C VAL A 1153 17.55 -15.24 48.66
N ALA A 1154 18.46 -14.63 49.39
CA ALA A 1154 19.93 -14.57 49.26
C ALA A 1154 20.65 -14.64 47.90
N GLN A 1155 21.59 -13.70 47.74
CA GLN A 1155 22.73 -13.77 46.80
C GLN A 1155 23.65 -14.97 47.11
N SER A 1156 24.41 -15.44 46.12
CA SER A 1156 25.63 -16.23 46.31
C SER A 1156 26.78 -15.65 45.45
N VAL A 1157 28.04 -15.85 45.88
CA VAL A 1157 29.17 -15.01 45.45
C VAL A 1157 30.40 -15.84 45.04
N ALA A 1158 30.81 -15.66 43.78
CA ALA A 1158 32.16 -15.77 43.19
C ALA A 1158 33.02 -17.07 43.25
N ALA A 1159 33.66 -17.34 42.09
CA ALA A 1159 35.00 -17.92 41.87
C ALA A 1159 35.25 -19.43 42.15
N PRO A 1160 36.38 -20.03 41.68
CA PRO A 1160 37.41 -19.58 40.73
C PRO A 1160 37.69 -20.56 39.54
N LEU A 1161 38.66 -20.20 38.69
CA LEU A 1161 39.29 -21.07 37.66
C LEU A 1161 40.28 -22.11 38.26
N PRO A 1162 40.48 -23.26 37.59
CA PRO A 1162 41.74 -24.01 37.57
C PRO A 1162 42.37 -24.07 36.15
N ALA A 1163 43.66 -24.44 36.02
CA ALA A 1163 44.41 -24.35 34.75
C ALA A 1163 45.36 -25.52 34.45
N GLY A 1164 45.37 -25.98 33.18
CA GLY A 1164 46.38 -26.86 32.54
C GLY A 1164 46.53 -28.28 33.10
N PRO A 1165 47.49 -29.11 32.62
CA PRO A 1165 48.29 -29.07 31.37
C PRO A 1165 47.74 -30.11 30.33
N GLY A 1166 48.33 -30.43 29.15
CA GLY A 1166 49.52 -30.01 28.40
C GLY A 1166 50.14 -31.20 27.60
N LEU A 1167 51.08 -30.92 26.67
CA LEU A 1167 51.79 -31.89 25.77
C LEU A 1167 50.89 -32.49 24.66
N ILE A 1168 51.33 -33.05 23.51
CA ILE A 1168 52.57 -33.06 22.68
C ILE A 1168 52.15 -33.48 21.24
N GLY A 1169 52.86 -33.22 20.12
CA GLY A 1169 54.12 -32.49 19.88
C GLY A 1169 54.47 -32.42 18.37
N GLU A 1170 55.61 -31.77 18.05
CA GLU A 1170 56.18 -31.50 16.70
C GLU A 1170 57.19 -32.63 16.28
N PRO A 1171 58.13 -32.54 15.29
CA PRO A 1171 58.55 -31.50 14.31
C PRO A 1171 58.66 -32.08 12.85
N PRO A 1172 59.43 -31.59 11.83
CA PRO A 1172 60.43 -30.51 11.79
C PRO A 1172 60.46 -29.53 10.58
N ILE A 1173 61.42 -28.59 10.68
CA ILE A 1173 61.72 -27.43 9.84
C ILE A 1173 62.65 -27.75 8.66
N VAL A 1174 62.50 -27.04 7.53
CA VAL A 1174 63.64 -26.64 6.65
C VAL A 1174 63.44 -25.18 6.20
N THR A 1175 64.54 -24.40 6.17
CA THR A 1175 64.62 -22.96 5.88
C THR A 1175 65.08 -22.64 4.45
N VAL A 1176 64.68 -21.48 3.89
CA VAL A 1176 65.48 -20.71 2.91
C VAL A 1176 65.31 -19.19 3.18
N ALA A 1177 66.32 -18.39 2.86
CA ALA A 1177 66.41 -16.94 3.09
C ALA A 1177 66.80 -16.18 1.78
N PRO A 1178 66.70 -14.83 1.70
CA PRO A 1178 66.95 -14.02 0.49
C PRO A 1178 68.42 -13.52 0.38
N PRO A 1179 68.85 -12.69 -0.62
CA PRO A 1179 68.19 -12.20 -1.84
C PRO A 1179 68.85 -12.83 -3.10
N PRO A 1180 69.63 -12.23 -4.05
CA PRO A 1180 70.05 -10.83 -4.38
C PRO A 1180 69.79 -10.37 -5.86
N GLU A 1181 70.12 -9.09 -6.14
CA GLU A 1181 70.83 -8.46 -7.30
C GLU A 1181 70.89 -9.11 -8.72
N LEU A 1182 71.12 -8.42 -9.85
CA LEU A 1182 71.05 -7.03 -10.41
C LEU A 1182 71.79 -7.11 -11.80
N TRP A 1183 72.16 -5.98 -12.41
CA TRP A 1183 72.85 -5.82 -13.73
C TRP A 1183 71.94 -6.17 -14.94
N GLY A 1184 71.82 -5.38 -16.02
CA GLY A 1184 72.41 -4.10 -16.45
C GLY A 1184 72.58 -4.12 -17.99
N GLY A 1185 72.48 -3.05 -18.79
CA GLY A 1185 72.20 -1.61 -18.64
C GLY A 1185 72.52 -0.91 -19.99
N TRP A 1186 72.65 0.43 -20.03
CA TRP A 1186 73.19 1.23 -21.18
C TRP A 1186 72.30 1.25 -22.47
N ALA A 1187 72.23 2.31 -23.29
CA ALA A 1187 72.64 3.73 -23.16
C ALA A 1187 72.01 4.63 -24.25
N THR A 1188 72.05 5.96 -24.02
CA THR A 1188 72.20 7.11 -24.98
C THR A 1188 71.18 7.41 -26.10
N GLU A 1189 70.84 8.71 -26.21
CA GLU A 1189 70.84 9.60 -27.43
C GLU A 1189 70.12 9.13 -28.72
N ALA A 1190 69.41 9.95 -29.52
CA ALA A 1190 68.97 11.37 -29.53
C ALA A 1190 67.73 11.43 -30.49
N GLU A 1191 67.17 12.51 -31.04
CA GLU A 1191 67.48 13.95 -31.18
C GLU A 1191 66.19 14.78 -31.08
N ASP A 1192 66.33 16.07 -30.73
CA ASP A 1192 65.42 17.14 -31.17
C ASP A 1192 66.20 18.05 -32.11
N PRO A 1193 65.58 18.53 -33.21
CA PRO A 1193 66.02 19.77 -33.81
C PRO A 1193 64.88 20.78 -34.08
N LEU A 1194 64.70 21.69 -33.12
CA LEU A 1194 64.66 23.16 -33.34
C LEU A 1194 63.43 23.76 -34.09
N ALA A 1195 62.88 24.93 -33.70
CA ALA A 1195 63.11 25.74 -32.51
C ALA A 1195 61.98 26.77 -32.29
N GLY A 1196 61.75 27.12 -31.01
CA GLY A 1196 61.64 28.52 -30.56
C GLY A 1196 60.34 29.29 -30.82
N VAL A 1197 60.08 30.45 -30.17
CA VAL A 1197 60.84 31.18 -29.14
C VAL A 1197 59.83 31.89 -28.20
N GLU A 1198 60.09 31.86 -26.89
CA GLU A 1198 59.59 32.74 -25.80
C GLU A 1198 58.07 33.03 -25.59
N ALA A 1199 57.74 33.27 -24.31
CA ALA A 1199 56.60 34.08 -23.87
C ALA A 1199 57.18 35.29 -23.09
N PRO A 1200 56.48 36.45 -23.03
CA PRO A 1200 55.77 36.75 -21.78
C PRO A 1200 54.52 37.66 -21.90
N GLU A 1201 53.79 37.75 -20.77
CA GLU A 1201 53.11 38.91 -20.14
C GLU A 1201 52.22 39.92 -20.93
N ASP A 1202 51.03 40.16 -20.34
CA ASP A 1202 50.25 41.40 -20.19
C ASP A 1202 50.30 42.54 -21.25
N VAL A 1203 49.21 42.71 -22.02
CA VAL A 1203 48.80 44.01 -22.60
C VAL A 1203 47.29 44.24 -22.53
N GLU A 1204 46.89 45.49 -22.29
CA GLU A 1204 45.53 45.99 -22.14
C GLU A 1204 44.77 46.33 -23.47
N ARG A 1205 43.43 46.16 -23.43
CA ARG A 1205 42.39 47.14 -23.84
C ARG A 1205 42.31 47.69 -25.30
N ALA A 1206 41.25 47.24 -25.99
CA ALA A 1206 40.34 47.98 -26.91
C ALA A 1206 40.77 48.56 -28.29
N ALA A 1207 40.08 48.11 -29.35
CA ALA A 1207 39.41 48.87 -30.42
C ALA A 1207 38.42 47.90 -31.15
N LEU A 1208 37.16 48.19 -31.52
CA LEU A 1208 36.52 49.29 -32.27
C LEU A 1208 36.86 49.36 -33.77
N GLN A 1209 36.06 48.64 -34.58
CA GLN A 1209 35.51 49.03 -35.91
C GLN A 1209 34.39 48.03 -36.23
N GLU A 1210 33.12 48.43 -36.29
CA GLU A 1210 32.43 49.11 -37.40
C GLU A 1210 32.18 48.22 -38.63
N PHE A 1211 30.91 47.86 -38.83
CA PHE A 1211 30.28 47.75 -40.15
C PHE A 1211 28.81 48.19 -39.99
N ASP A 1212 28.39 49.18 -40.78
CA ASP A 1212 27.06 49.78 -40.74
C ASP A 1212 26.40 49.77 -42.12
N VAL A 1213 25.16 49.29 -42.19
CA VAL A 1213 24.14 49.37 -43.26
C VAL A 1213 22.88 48.64 -42.78
N GLY A 1214 21.65 49.15 -42.87
CA GLY A 1214 21.21 50.50 -43.25
C GLY A 1214 19.67 50.64 -43.25
N PHE A 1215 19.19 51.82 -42.84
CA PHE A 1215 17.82 52.38 -42.82
C PHE A 1215 16.69 51.80 -43.71
N VAL A 1216 15.46 51.81 -43.18
CA VAL A 1216 14.30 52.63 -43.68
C VAL A 1216 13.38 53.04 -42.50
N ASP A 1217 12.86 54.28 -42.48
CA ASP A 1217 11.98 54.86 -41.44
C ASP A 1217 10.45 54.75 -41.68
N ALA A 1218 9.67 54.88 -40.60
CA ALA A 1218 8.39 55.64 -40.50
C ALA A 1218 7.88 55.62 -39.03
N VAL A 1219 8.04 56.69 -38.23
CA VAL A 1219 7.15 57.87 -38.06
C VAL A 1219 5.86 57.58 -37.24
N GLY A 1220 5.64 58.34 -36.16
CA GLY A 1220 4.49 58.25 -35.25
C GLY A 1220 4.74 59.02 -33.94
N ASP A 1221 4.31 60.28 -33.90
CA ASP A 1221 4.82 61.32 -33.00
C ASP A 1221 4.21 61.36 -31.57
N GLU A 1222 4.98 61.93 -30.62
CA GLU A 1222 4.66 62.87 -29.50
C GLU A 1222 3.42 62.61 -28.57
N GLU A 1223 3.34 63.05 -27.31
CA GLU A 1223 3.94 64.19 -26.58
C GLU A 1223 4.32 63.90 -25.10
N ALA A 1224 5.18 64.77 -24.54
CA ALA A 1224 5.16 65.44 -23.20
C ALA A 1224 4.44 64.83 -21.95
N TRP A 1225 4.88 65.04 -20.69
CA TRP A 1225 5.93 65.91 -20.10
C TRP A 1225 6.29 65.52 -18.64
N ALA A 1226 7.43 66.06 -18.16
CA ALA A 1226 7.78 66.46 -16.78
C ALA A 1226 7.79 65.47 -15.56
N PHE A 1227 8.94 65.46 -14.86
CA PHE A 1227 9.08 65.06 -13.44
C PHE A 1227 8.58 66.16 -12.49
N PRO A 1228 8.29 65.79 -11.22
CA PRO A 1228 8.91 66.54 -10.10
C PRO A 1228 9.64 65.64 -9.07
N ASP A 1229 10.40 66.30 -8.19
CA ASP A 1229 11.31 65.73 -7.18
C ASP A 1229 10.61 65.30 -5.84
N PRO A 1230 11.31 64.65 -4.88
CA PRO A 1230 10.71 63.71 -3.92
C PRO A 1230 10.49 64.19 -2.45
N VAL A 1231 10.14 63.23 -1.56
CA VAL A 1231 10.10 63.28 -0.05
C VAL A 1231 8.77 63.83 0.56
N PRO A 1232 8.26 63.38 1.75
CA PRO A 1232 8.63 62.25 2.64
C PRO A 1232 7.52 61.21 2.96
N ILE A 1233 7.96 60.09 3.53
CA ILE A 1233 7.43 59.29 4.66
C ILE A 1233 6.06 59.73 5.28
N ILE A 1234 5.11 58.78 5.32
CA ILE A 1234 4.38 58.35 6.53
C ILE A 1234 4.49 56.81 6.60
#